data_AF-A0A1F6JTZ3-F1
#
_entry.id   AF-A0A1F6JTZ3-F1
#
_cell.length_a   1.000
_cell.length_b   1.000
_cell.length_c   1.000
_cell.angle_alpha   90.00
_cell.angle_beta   90.00
_cell.angle_gamma   90.00
#
_symmetry.space_group_name_H-M   'P 1'
#
loop_
_entity.id
_entity.type
_entity.pdbx_description
1 polymer ?
#
loop_
_entity_poly.entity_id
_entity_poly.type
_entity_poly.pdbx_seq_one_letter_code
_entity_poly.pdbx_strand_id
1 'polypeptide(L)'
;MNREGKSFFLSVATFLIGWPISAIAIFFIGKIILSQFNLVSPYIKIPSILPLTGGVICFILFYFGRAFLFKKLLEERGHKLDFKEVSFLWGLSGLKRFAPGNIWSFLGMTLSFSKKGVDSKTIIPLFFTEIGLFIIASLLLSLFSIQFILPYVLSVHTYSIFIIPFISFIVILISLIFVFNKIAIGKLKDGGVKKIFPSFNPYTNFVLLSITVGSLFLFGLGTFLTIASVVYLPLNFFLPLIGFFVFSLLLGFLSFITPMGLGVREGVIAVGLSKILTLQLAGFSAIFARIVLILSEIIFILSASLWKKIKDSRFLKIENYIKNHLHEVILLLMITLYAVYFSQASFLRYDNFFTGRFDLGNMDQAVWNTINGRIFKITDPNGTDIISRLSFHADFILVFISPLYFIWANPKMLLLLQSIALGLGAVFIYLISNNLLKNKNISLAFSLAFLLNPSLQFSNLYDFHPVTLATTLLLGAFYFLKREKYLWMLIFLILASLSKEQIWIIAALFGAYLFFIDKKRLMGILITVLPLGIFYYLIAKAIPEARGAQHFALSYYSDFGESPLTIIRNIFLSPGKIIGILLQEKQLIYLTKIFSPLGFLSLLFPLTLIFILPDLFINLLSNNSQLREIYYQYTATITPFIFISAIYAVATVQKRFSKISFRFFMWYILISAILGAYFIGPLPGSKNPNINMFTKQLPQKETIANFLDSIPQKFSIAATNNLGSHLSHRQKIYTIPVGIDQADIILFLLNDPFAQPSLKAQIETADKMKEDKNYIQVFKQGDFIVFEKRNLYLEEHEKKIKQVKLFPLSIPSLAHRDYKKGEIKIENKIETNKSFTSYIASYLSDGLKVYALLNIPNIPKPQNGFPVIIVNHGYINPKGYNTVSSYKNITDYFSKNGYLVLKPDYRGNDKSEIDNKALMRFAYPIDVMNLISSISSIKEADSSSVYLWGHSMGAEVALEVLEIIGKNEELSKSVKAAVLWAPVTDPLRWFSKQNLPRLEESVITPFPYSKTFQILGKPEDNPKLWESISPLSYLGDIKAPVQIIHGTDDKTVPYQWSIELFNDLKSLSKNTKLNLYDNAGHNLNPKWEEATRDSLMFFKSF
;
A
#
# COMPACT_ATOMS: atom_id res chain seq x y z
N MET A 1 -29.53 -65.38 16.00
CA MET A 1 -29.42 -64.41 14.89
C MET A 1 -28.05 -64.53 14.24
N ASN A 2 -27.97 -65.03 13.00
CA ASN A 2 -26.71 -65.17 12.25
C ASN A 2 -26.01 -63.80 12.07
N ARG A 3 -24.69 -63.83 11.86
CA ARG A 3 -23.84 -62.62 11.65
C ARG A 3 -24.42 -61.68 10.59
N GLU A 4 -25.05 -62.21 9.54
CA GLU A 4 -25.73 -61.44 8.50
C GLU A 4 -27.02 -60.76 8.99
N GLY A 5 -27.84 -61.44 9.79
CA GLY A 5 -29.05 -60.86 10.39
C GLY A 5 -28.74 -59.74 11.39
N LYS A 6 -27.66 -59.87 12.18
CA LYS A 6 -27.16 -58.78 13.04
C LYS A 6 -26.64 -57.58 12.24
N SER A 7 -25.97 -57.83 11.11
CA SER A 7 -25.48 -56.80 10.18
C SER A 7 -26.62 -56.02 9.51
N PHE A 8 -27.65 -56.74 9.03
CA PHE A 8 -28.83 -56.16 8.41
C PHE A 8 -29.65 -55.32 9.40
N PHE A 9 -29.89 -55.84 10.61
CA PHE A 9 -30.63 -55.12 11.64
C PHE A 9 -29.86 -53.87 12.12
N LEU A 10 -28.52 -53.95 12.28
CA LEU A 10 -27.70 -52.78 12.57
C LEU A 10 -27.75 -51.76 11.43
N SER A 11 -27.72 -52.21 10.17
CA SER A 11 -27.78 -51.37 8.96
C SER A 11 -29.10 -50.63 8.85
N VAL A 12 -30.22 -51.33 9.03
CA VAL A 12 -31.57 -50.78 9.03
C VAL A 12 -31.77 -49.82 10.20
N ALA A 13 -31.30 -50.16 11.40
CA ALA A 13 -31.32 -49.24 12.55
C ALA A 13 -30.41 -48.01 12.33
N THR A 14 -29.24 -48.16 11.70
CA THR A 14 -28.40 -46.98 11.36
C THR A 14 -29.02 -46.09 10.29
N PHE A 15 -29.77 -46.67 9.36
CA PHE A 15 -30.49 -45.93 8.32
C PHE A 15 -31.72 -45.19 8.89
N LEU A 16 -32.58 -45.90 9.64
CA LEU A 16 -33.82 -45.36 10.21
C LEU A 16 -33.60 -44.36 11.35
N ILE A 17 -32.48 -44.45 12.08
CA ILE A 17 -32.17 -43.51 13.17
C ILE A 17 -31.24 -42.40 12.67
N GLY A 18 -30.28 -42.71 11.78
CA GLY A 18 -29.24 -41.77 11.36
C GLY A 18 -29.71 -40.66 10.42
N TRP A 19 -30.57 -40.98 9.45
CA TRP A 19 -31.05 -40.00 8.46
C TRP A 19 -32.08 -39.00 9.04
N PRO A 20 -33.08 -39.43 9.84
CA PRO A 20 -34.01 -38.49 10.47
C PRO A 20 -33.32 -37.54 11.45
N ILE A 21 -32.34 -38.02 12.22
CA ILE A 21 -31.54 -37.16 13.11
C ILE A 21 -30.76 -36.11 12.32
N SER A 22 -30.17 -36.49 11.19
CA SER A 22 -29.43 -35.55 10.32
C SER A 22 -30.37 -34.54 9.66
N ALA A 23 -31.58 -34.94 9.27
CA ALA A 23 -32.61 -34.04 8.74
C ALA A 23 -33.13 -33.05 9.80
N ILE A 24 -33.35 -33.51 11.04
CA ILE A 24 -33.74 -32.66 12.18
C ILE A 24 -32.65 -31.63 12.47
N ALA A 25 -31.37 -32.03 12.46
CA ALA A 25 -30.25 -31.12 12.63
C ALA A 25 -30.24 -30.01 11.57
N ILE A 26 -30.41 -30.36 10.29
CA ILE A 26 -30.48 -29.39 9.17
C ILE A 26 -31.68 -28.44 9.34
N PHE A 27 -32.83 -28.95 9.76
CA PHE A 27 -34.03 -28.16 10.00
C PHE A 27 -33.81 -27.10 11.11
N PHE A 28 -33.22 -27.48 12.25
CA PHE A 28 -32.95 -26.53 13.34
C PHE A 28 -31.89 -25.49 12.96
N ILE A 29 -30.86 -25.89 12.19
CA ILE A 29 -29.87 -24.94 11.64
C ILE A 29 -30.56 -23.94 10.72
N GLY A 30 -31.41 -24.40 9.79
CA GLY A 30 -32.19 -23.54 8.90
C GLY A 30 -33.12 -22.59 9.65
N LYS A 31 -33.82 -23.07 10.67
CA LYS A 31 -34.72 -22.26 11.50
C LYS A 31 -34.00 -21.14 12.26
N ILE A 32 -32.78 -21.39 12.75
CA ILE A 32 -31.97 -20.37 13.44
C ILE A 32 -31.49 -19.30 12.45
N ILE A 33 -31.02 -19.71 11.27
CA ILE A 33 -30.56 -18.79 10.21
C ILE A 33 -31.71 -17.88 9.76
N LEU A 34 -32.89 -18.46 9.51
CA LEU A 34 -34.04 -17.72 8.99
C LEU A 34 -34.70 -16.80 10.05
N SER A 35 -34.72 -17.20 11.33
CA SER A 35 -35.39 -16.41 12.38
C SER A 35 -34.64 -15.15 12.81
N GLN A 36 -33.32 -15.07 12.57
CA GLN A 36 -32.47 -13.93 12.96
C GLN A 36 -32.04 -13.07 11.75
N PHE A 37 -32.42 -13.44 10.52
CA PHE A 37 -31.92 -12.81 9.30
C PHE A 37 -32.30 -11.32 9.19
N ASN A 38 -33.52 -10.95 9.57
CA ASN A 38 -34.01 -9.56 9.52
C ASN A 38 -33.29 -8.61 10.49
N LEU A 39 -32.76 -9.13 11.62
CA LEU A 39 -31.98 -8.34 12.60
C LEU A 39 -30.54 -8.10 12.14
N VAL A 40 -30.08 -8.88 11.17
CA VAL A 40 -28.67 -8.94 10.75
C VAL A 40 -28.45 -8.29 9.38
N SER A 41 -29.46 -8.30 8.50
CA SER A 41 -29.33 -7.80 7.11
C SER A 41 -28.70 -6.41 6.95
N PRO A 42 -28.95 -5.42 7.84
CA PRO A 42 -28.34 -4.08 7.71
C PRO A 42 -26.83 -4.06 7.98
N TYR A 43 -26.30 -5.05 8.69
CA TYR A 43 -24.91 -5.11 9.14
C TYR A 43 -24.05 -6.07 8.31
N ILE A 44 -24.63 -6.75 7.31
CA ILE A 44 -23.90 -7.62 6.39
C ILE A 44 -23.10 -6.74 5.42
N LYS A 45 -21.86 -6.40 5.80
CA LYS A 45 -20.85 -6.02 4.81
C LYS A 45 -20.48 -7.23 3.98
N ILE A 46 -20.12 -7.01 2.71
CA ILE A 46 -19.51 -8.05 1.87
C ILE A 46 -18.26 -8.55 2.60
N PRO A 47 -18.20 -9.83 3.01
CA PRO A 47 -17.06 -10.34 3.76
C PRO A 47 -15.78 -10.22 2.93
N SER A 48 -14.70 -9.75 3.55
CA SER A 48 -13.40 -9.78 2.90
C SER A 48 -12.98 -11.22 2.63
N ILE A 49 -12.73 -11.54 1.36
CA ILE A 49 -12.53 -12.92 0.88
C ILE A 49 -11.32 -13.57 1.55
N LEU A 50 -10.23 -12.82 1.71
CA LEU A 50 -8.97 -13.36 2.21
C LEU A 50 -9.06 -13.84 3.68
N PRO A 51 -9.45 -13.01 4.67
CA PRO A 51 -9.62 -13.48 6.05
C PRO A 51 -10.73 -14.52 6.18
N LEU A 52 -11.82 -14.43 5.42
CA LEU A 52 -12.87 -15.47 5.44
C LEU A 52 -12.32 -16.82 4.99
N THR A 53 -11.60 -16.86 3.87
CA THR A 53 -10.97 -18.08 3.34
C THR A 53 -9.94 -18.64 4.32
N GLY A 54 -9.13 -17.78 4.92
CA GLY A 54 -8.21 -18.17 6.01
C GLY A 54 -8.94 -18.77 7.20
N GLY A 55 -10.07 -18.18 7.61
CA GLY A 55 -10.94 -18.68 8.67
C GLY A 55 -11.48 -20.09 8.39
N VAL A 56 -12.01 -20.31 7.19
CA VAL A 56 -12.49 -21.62 6.72
C VAL A 56 -11.37 -22.67 6.72
N ILE A 57 -10.20 -22.33 6.17
CA ILE A 57 -9.04 -23.23 6.15
C ILE A 57 -8.61 -23.59 7.58
N CYS A 58 -8.52 -22.61 8.49
CA CYS A 58 -8.19 -22.84 9.88
C CYS A 58 -9.19 -23.78 10.58
N PHE A 59 -10.49 -23.63 10.35
CA PHE A 59 -11.50 -24.54 10.89
C PHE A 59 -11.41 -25.96 10.31
N ILE A 60 -11.19 -26.10 9.00
CA ILE A 60 -10.97 -27.41 8.37
C ILE A 60 -9.74 -28.10 8.98
N LEU A 61 -8.65 -27.37 9.14
CA LEU A 61 -7.42 -27.89 9.77
C LEU A 61 -7.62 -28.23 11.24
N PHE A 62 -8.44 -27.47 11.98
CA PHE A 62 -8.85 -27.83 13.35
C PHE A 62 -9.52 -29.21 13.39
N TYR A 63 -10.48 -29.48 12.50
CA TYR A 63 -11.16 -30.79 12.45
C TYR A 63 -10.21 -31.92 12.03
N PHE A 64 -9.34 -31.71 11.04
CA PHE A 64 -8.30 -32.68 10.69
C PHE A 64 -7.33 -32.93 11.86
N GLY A 65 -6.94 -31.88 12.60
CA GLY A 65 -6.09 -31.98 13.78
C GLY A 65 -6.72 -32.82 14.90
N ARG A 66 -8.03 -32.65 15.13
CA ARG A 66 -8.81 -33.48 16.07
C ARG A 66 -8.90 -34.94 15.61
N ALA A 67 -9.17 -35.19 14.33
CA ALA A 67 -9.13 -36.55 13.79
C ALA A 67 -7.74 -37.18 13.89
N PHE A 68 -6.67 -36.40 13.68
CA PHE A 68 -5.29 -36.86 13.78
C PHE A 68 -4.91 -37.20 15.22
N LEU A 69 -5.37 -36.41 16.19
CA LEU A 69 -5.26 -36.72 17.61
C LEU A 69 -5.89 -38.08 17.93
N PHE A 70 -7.12 -38.31 17.46
CA PHE A 70 -7.82 -39.56 17.70
C PHE A 70 -7.11 -40.75 17.04
N LYS A 71 -6.55 -40.58 15.83
CA LYS A 71 -5.68 -41.58 15.20
C LYS A 71 -4.49 -41.92 16.07
N LYS A 72 -3.82 -40.92 16.65
CA LYS A 72 -2.67 -41.15 17.54
C LYS A 72 -3.05 -41.91 18.81
N LEU A 73 -4.20 -41.58 19.39
CA LEU A 73 -4.76 -42.33 20.52
C LEU A 73 -5.03 -43.80 20.19
N LEU A 74 -5.54 -44.10 18.98
CA LEU A 74 -5.75 -45.47 18.51
C LEU A 74 -4.43 -46.22 18.29
N GLU A 75 -3.42 -45.56 17.71
CA GLU A 75 -2.08 -46.14 17.48
C GLU A 75 -1.40 -46.55 18.79
N GLU A 76 -1.53 -45.73 19.85
CA GLU A 76 -0.99 -46.04 21.18
C GLU A 76 -1.68 -47.26 21.85
N ARG A 77 -2.87 -47.65 21.36
CA ARG A 77 -3.58 -48.87 21.76
C ARG A 77 -3.39 -50.03 20.79
N GLY A 78 -2.47 -49.91 19.83
CA GLY A 78 -2.14 -50.97 18.87
C GLY A 78 -3.03 -51.01 17.62
N HIS A 79 -3.99 -50.09 17.46
CA HIS A 79 -4.87 -50.04 16.30
C HIS A 79 -4.31 -49.09 15.23
N LYS A 80 -3.78 -49.66 14.15
CA LYS A 80 -3.24 -48.90 13.00
C LYS A 80 -4.30 -48.76 11.90
N LEU A 81 -5.15 -47.75 12.02
CA LEU A 81 -6.09 -47.36 10.96
C LEU A 81 -5.50 -46.26 10.08
N ASP A 82 -5.85 -46.27 8.79
CA ASP A 82 -5.40 -45.23 7.85
C ASP A 82 -6.03 -43.87 8.21
N PHE A 83 -5.28 -42.77 8.02
CA PHE A 83 -5.72 -41.45 8.46
C PHE A 83 -6.99 -41.00 7.74
N LYS A 84 -7.11 -41.23 6.44
CA LYS A 84 -8.33 -40.92 5.67
C LYS A 84 -9.56 -41.65 6.22
N GLU A 85 -9.38 -42.86 6.74
CA GLU A 85 -10.45 -43.64 7.34
C GLU A 85 -10.84 -43.11 8.72
N VAL A 86 -9.85 -42.79 9.57
CA VAL A 86 -10.10 -42.16 10.86
C VAL A 86 -10.78 -40.80 10.68
N SER A 87 -10.32 -39.95 9.76
CA SER A 87 -10.93 -38.64 9.47
C SER A 87 -12.40 -38.77 9.07
N PHE A 88 -12.71 -39.71 8.17
CA PHE A 88 -14.08 -39.95 7.74
C PHE A 88 -14.97 -40.45 8.88
N LEU A 89 -14.53 -41.46 9.64
CA LEU A 89 -15.33 -42.05 10.73
C LEU A 89 -15.51 -41.08 11.90
N TRP A 90 -14.45 -40.35 12.26
CA TRP A 90 -14.49 -39.33 13.30
C TRP A 90 -15.43 -38.18 12.90
N GLY A 91 -15.32 -37.66 11.68
CA GLY A 91 -16.21 -36.60 11.17
C GLY A 91 -17.68 -37.03 11.10
N LEU A 92 -17.96 -38.22 10.58
CA LEU A 92 -19.33 -38.77 10.50
C LEU A 92 -19.95 -38.99 11.90
N SER A 93 -19.15 -39.43 12.87
CA SER A 93 -19.60 -39.56 14.26
C SER A 93 -19.90 -38.21 14.91
N GLY A 94 -19.23 -37.13 14.45
CA GLY A 94 -19.45 -35.77 14.89
C GLY A 94 -20.84 -35.22 14.55
N LEU A 95 -21.40 -35.56 13.37
CA LEU A 95 -22.74 -35.08 12.95
C LEU A 95 -23.87 -35.50 13.90
N LYS A 96 -23.70 -36.59 14.65
CA LYS A 96 -24.71 -37.07 15.59
C LYS A 96 -24.85 -36.19 16.84
N ARG A 97 -23.94 -35.21 17.04
CA ARG A 97 -24.00 -34.23 18.15
C ARG A 97 -25.04 -33.13 17.95
N PHE A 98 -25.61 -33.01 16.75
CA PHE A 98 -26.69 -32.05 16.47
C PHE A 98 -28.08 -32.59 16.91
N ALA A 99 -28.14 -33.83 17.42
CA ALA A 99 -29.29 -34.36 18.14
C ALA A 99 -29.29 -33.91 19.62
N PRO A 100 -30.46 -33.82 20.28
CA PRO A 100 -30.52 -33.54 21.72
C PRO A 100 -29.72 -34.57 22.54
N GLY A 101 -28.72 -34.08 23.30
CA GLY A 101 -27.85 -34.87 24.17
C GLY A 101 -26.46 -35.17 23.55
N ASN A 102 -25.39 -34.76 24.22
CA ASN A 102 -24.00 -34.97 23.76
C ASN A 102 -23.56 -36.46 23.75
N ILE A 103 -24.41 -37.39 24.16
CA ILE A 103 -24.15 -38.84 24.24
C ILE A 103 -24.17 -39.49 22.84
N TRP A 104 -24.87 -38.90 21.87
CA TRP A 104 -25.07 -39.50 20.55
C TRP A 104 -23.82 -39.52 19.67
N SER A 105 -22.94 -38.53 19.80
CA SER A 105 -21.65 -38.54 19.09
C SER A 105 -20.74 -39.67 19.58
N PHE A 106 -20.78 -39.95 20.88
CA PHE A 106 -20.05 -41.05 21.51
C PHE A 106 -20.57 -42.43 21.07
N LEU A 107 -21.89 -42.62 21.05
CA LEU A 107 -22.52 -43.82 20.48
C LEU A 107 -22.20 -43.94 18.98
N GLY A 108 -22.15 -42.83 18.27
CA GLY A 108 -21.72 -42.76 16.87
C GLY A 108 -20.31 -43.28 16.66
N MET A 109 -19.36 -42.86 17.50
CA MET A 109 -17.95 -43.20 17.39
C MET A 109 -17.72 -44.69 17.73
N THR A 110 -18.30 -45.18 18.83
CA THR A 110 -18.23 -46.59 19.22
C THR A 110 -18.80 -47.53 18.16
N LEU A 111 -19.96 -47.20 17.57
CA LEU A 111 -20.57 -47.97 16.48
C LEU A 111 -19.75 -47.92 15.17
N SER A 112 -19.13 -46.77 14.86
CA SER A 112 -18.41 -46.58 13.59
C SER A 112 -17.06 -47.30 13.59
N PHE A 113 -16.32 -47.23 14.70
CA PHE A 113 -15.00 -47.85 14.83
C PHE A 113 -15.06 -49.35 15.17
N SER A 114 -16.15 -49.83 15.80
CA SER A 114 -16.37 -51.27 15.99
C SER A 114 -16.54 -52.04 14.68
N LYS A 115 -17.15 -51.41 13.65
CA LYS A 115 -17.18 -51.96 12.28
C LYS A 115 -15.78 -52.13 11.67
N LYS A 116 -14.74 -51.54 12.27
CA LYS A 116 -13.34 -51.60 11.83
C LYS A 116 -12.46 -52.40 12.79
N GLY A 117 -13.06 -53.19 13.68
CA GLY A 117 -12.32 -54.09 14.59
C GLY A 117 -11.76 -53.41 15.83
N VAL A 118 -12.19 -52.20 16.17
CA VAL A 118 -11.84 -51.54 17.45
C VAL A 118 -12.99 -51.75 18.43
N ASP A 119 -12.76 -52.48 19.50
CA ASP A 119 -13.80 -52.81 20.47
C ASP A 119 -14.21 -51.59 21.32
N SER A 120 -15.42 -51.64 21.89
CA SER A 120 -15.93 -50.55 22.73
C SER A 120 -15.15 -50.37 24.03
N LYS A 121 -14.52 -51.42 24.58
CA LYS A 121 -13.70 -51.30 25.80
C LYS A 121 -12.42 -50.49 25.56
N THR A 122 -11.95 -50.43 24.31
CA THR A 122 -10.83 -49.58 23.89
C THR A 122 -11.25 -48.13 23.57
N ILE A 123 -12.38 -47.93 22.87
CA ILE A 123 -12.82 -46.59 22.43
C ILE A 123 -13.22 -45.71 23.63
N ILE A 124 -13.89 -46.29 24.62
CA ILE A 124 -14.45 -45.54 25.76
C ILE A 124 -13.35 -44.79 26.55
N PRO A 125 -12.26 -45.44 27.02
CA PRO A 125 -11.17 -44.74 27.70
C PRO A 125 -10.46 -43.69 26.82
N LEU A 126 -10.31 -43.96 25.52
CA LEU A 126 -9.66 -43.01 24.60
C LEU A 126 -10.49 -41.72 24.44
N PHE A 127 -11.81 -41.85 24.41
CA PHE A 127 -12.72 -40.70 24.37
C PHE A 127 -12.60 -39.83 25.62
N PHE A 128 -12.59 -40.43 26.83
CA PHE A 128 -12.37 -39.66 28.07
C PHE A 128 -10.99 -38.99 28.11
N THR A 129 -9.97 -39.65 27.57
CA THR A 129 -8.63 -39.07 27.41
C THR A 129 -8.65 -37.86 26.47
N GLU A 130 -9.37 -37.95 25.34
CA GLU A 130 -9.55 -36.85 24.39
C GLU A 130 -10.28 -35.65 25.02
N ILE A 131 -11.27 -35.90 25.89
CA ILE A 131 -11.95 -34.85 26.68
C ILE A 131 -10.97 -34.18 27.64
N GLY A 132 -10.18 -34.96 28.39
CA GLY A 132 -9.17 -34.43 29.30
C GLY A 132 -8.15 -33.54 28.59
N LEU A 133 -7.64 -34.02 27.44
CA LEU A 133 -6.75 -33.25 26.56
C LEU A 133 -7.40 -31.96 26.08
N PHE A 134 -8.66 -32.02 25.65
CA PHE A 134 -9.40 -30.86 25.16
C PHE A 134 -9.56 -29.79 26.24
N ILE A 135 -9.95 -30.18 27.46
CA ILE A 135 -10.13 -29.25 28.58
C ILE A 135 -8.81 -28.57 28.93
N ILE A 136 -7.73 -29.34 29.12
CA ILE A 136 -6.42 -28.79 29.54
C ILE A 136 -5.83 -27.91 28.45
N ALA A 137 -5.87 -28.34 27.19
CA ALA A 137 -5.39 -27.54 26.08
C ALA A 137 -6.20 -26.24 25.91
N SER A 138 -7.52 -26.30 26.15
CA SER A 138 -8.37 -25.10 26.13
C SER A 138 -8.01 -24.15 27.27
N LEU A 139 -7.79 -24.65 28.48
CA LEU A 139 -7.36 -23.85 29.62
C LEU A 139 -6.01 -23.17 29.36
N LEU A 140 -5.03 -23.90 28.82
CA LEU A 140 -3.71 -23.35 28.47
C LEU A 140 -3.80 -22.18 27.49
N LEU A 141 -4.59 -22.32 26.42
CA LEU A 141 -4.81 -21.23 25.47
C LEU A 141 -5.65 -20.10 26.05
N SER A 142 -6.60 -20.42 26.93
CA SER A 142 -7.42 -19.43 27.63
C SER A 142 -6.61 -18.55 28.57
N LEU A 143 -5.40 -18.96 28.99
CA LEU A 143 -4.50 -18.10 29.76
C LEU A 143 -4.22 -16.77 29.07
N PHE A 144 -4.11 -16.76 27.74
CA PHE A 144 -3.92 -15.52 26.97
C PHE A 144 -5.11 -14.56 27.07
N SER A 145 -6.31 -15.08 27.34
CA SER A 145 -7.52 -14.28 27.49
C SER A 145 -7.71 -13.70 28.89
N ILE A 146 -6.95 -14.14 29.89
CA ILE A 146 -7.14 -13.70 31.28
C ILE A 146 -7.00 -12.19 31.40
N GLN A 147 -6.02 -11.58 30.73
CA GLN A 147 -5.85 -10.13 30.74
C GLN A 147 -7.02 -9.38 30.08
N PHE A 148 -7.72 -10.01 29.15
CA PHE A 148 -8.89 -9.47 28.46
C PHE A 148 -10.19 -9.65 29.27
N ILE A 149 -10.29 -10.73 30.05
CA ILE A 149 -11.50 -11.10 30.81
C ILE A 149 -11.48 -10.49 32.23
N LEU A 150 -10.37 -10.65 32.96
CA LEU A 150 -10.31 -10.48 34.42
C LEU A 150 -10.60 -9.07 34.94
N PRO A 151 -10.09 -7.97 34.30
CA PRO A 151 -10.39 -6.61 34.77
C PRO A 151 -11.89 -6.29 34.84
N TYR A 152 -12.71 -7.04 34.11
CA TYR A 152 -14.13 -6.77 33.95
C TYR A 152 -15.03 -7.70 34.76
N VAL A 153 -14.60 -8.94 35.02
CA VAL A 153 -15.37 -9.88 35.85
C VAL A 153 -15.23 -9.55 37.33
N LEU A 154 -14.06 -9.06 37.75
CA LEU A 154 -13.77 -8.84 39.16
C LEU A 154 -13.85 -7.37 39.59
N SER A 155 -14.04 -6.39 38.68
CA SER A 155 -14.03 -4.95 39.00
C SER A 155 -12.84 -4.52 39.87
N VAL A 156 -11.72 -5.23 39.77
CA VAL A 156 -10.57 -5.11 40.67
C VAL A 156 -9.34 -4.83 39.80
N HIS A 157 -8.78 -3.64 39.93
CA HIS A 157 -7.50 -3.30 39.29
C HIS A 157 -6.29 -3.82 40.08
N THR A 158 -6.38 -3.92 41.41
CA THR A 158 -5.23 -4.11 42.31
C THR A 158 -4.83 -5.56 42.57
N TYR A 159 -5.76 -6.53 42.64
CA TYR A 159 -5.44 -7.96 42.84
C TYR A 159 -5.04 -8.71 41.55
N SER A 160 -5.09 -8.05 40.39
CA SER A 160 -4.72 -8.63 39.09
C SER A 160 -3.26 -9.12 39.03
N ILE A 161 -2.37 -8.49 39.81
CA ILE A 161 -0.94 -8.84 39.85
C ILE A 161 -0.70 -10.21 40.49
N PHE A 162 -1.54 -10.66 41.44
CA PHE A 162 -1.36 -11.95 42.13
C PHE A 162 -2.27 -13.05 41.58
N ILE A 163 -3.51 -12.71 41.22
CA ILE A 163 -4.49 -13.69 40.73
C ILE A 163 -4.08 -14.25 39.35
N ILE A 164 -3.57 -13.41 38.45
CA ILE A 164 -3.18 -13.85 37.09
C ILE A 164 -2.01 -14.85 37.13
N PRO A 165 -0.88 -14.57 37.83
CA PRO A 165 0.18 -15.55 37.99
C PRO A 165 -0.27 -16.81 38.73
N PHE A 166 -1.15 -16.69 39.73
CA PHE A 166 -1.66 -17.84 40.47
C PHE A 166 -2.52 -18.77 39.61
N ILE A 167 -3.48 -18.24 38.86
CA ILE A 167 -4.29 -19.03 37.90
C ILE A 167 -3.39 -19.65 36.83
N SER A 168 -2.45 -18.87 36.30
CA SER A 168 -1.49 -19.38 35.31
C SER A 168 -0.64 -20.51 35.88
N PHE A 169 -0.15 -20.36 37.11
CA PHE A 169 0.60 -21.39 37.83
C PHE A 169 -0.22 -22.66 38.03
N ILE A 170 -1.48 -22.55 38.47
CA ILE A 170 -2.37 -23.71 38.63
C ILE A 170 -2.59 -24.43 37.30
N VAL A 171 -2.92 -23.70 36.22
CA VAL A 171 -3.16 -24.32 34.91
C VAL A 171 -1.90 -25.00 34.37
N ILE A 172 -0.73 -24.36 34.52
CA ILE A 172 0.56 -24.95 34.15
C ILE A 172 0.84 -26.19 35.01
N LEU A 173 0.62 -26.13 36.32
CA LEU A 173 0.82 -27.24 37.24
C LEU A 173 -0.08 -28.43 36.89
N ILE A 174 -1.37 -28.20 36.64
CA ILE A 174 -2.32 -29.24 36.21
C ILE A 174 -1.88 -29.84 34.87
N SER A 175 -1.41 -29.02 33.94
CA SER A 175 -0.90 -29.48 32.64
C SER A 175 0.36 -30.34 32.80
N LEU A 176 1.27 -29.95 33.70
CA LEU A 176 2.46 -30.75 34.04
C LEU A 176 2.06 -32.06 34.73
N ILE A 177 1.12 -32.05 35.67
CA ILE A 177 0.59 -33.26 36.31
C ILE A 177 -0.04 -34.18 35.27
N PHE A 178 -0.77 -33.64 34.30
CA PHE A 178 -1.36 -34.42 33.21
C PHE A 178 -0.30 -35.08 32.33
N VAL A 179 0.77 -34.35 32.00
CA VAL A 179 1.90 -34.88 31.23
C VAL A 179 2.64 -35.95 32.01
N PHE A 180 3.04 -35.68 33.25
CA PHE A 180 3.87 -36.57 34.09
C PHE A 180 3.06 -37.54 34.98
N ASN A 181 1.76 -37.69 34.69
CA ASN A 181 0.78 -38.43 35.48
C ASN A 181 1.28 -39.79 35.98
N LYS A 182 1.98 -40.57 35.15
CA LYS A 182 2.43 -41.92 35.49
C LYS A 182 3.23 -41.97 36.81
N ILE A 183 3.89 -40.87 37.17
CA ILE A 183 4.66 -40.69 38.41
C ILE A 183 3.76 -40.23 39.58
N ALA A 184 2.77 -39.35 39.31
CA ALA A 184 1.93 -38.72 40.34
C ALA A 184 0.67 -39.52 40.71
N ILE A 185 0.10 -40.29 39.78
CA ILE A 185 -1.26 -40.87 39.87
C ILE A 185 -1.23 -42.41 40.02
N GLY A 186 -0.05 -43.03 39.95
CA GLY A 186 0.15 -44.45 40.30
C GLY A 186 -0.27 -44.81 41.75
N LYS A 187 -0.48 -43.81 42.61
CA LYS A 187 -0.90 -43.95 44.01
C LYS A 187 -2.41 -43.72 44.27
N LEU A 188 -3.20 -43.29 43.28
CA LEU A 188 -4.64 -43.05 43.47
C LEU A 188 -5.43 -44.36 43.32
N LYS A 189 -6.41 -44.60 44.22
CA LYS A 189 -7.37 -45.71 44.13
C LYS A 189 -8.13 -45.67 42.79
N ASP A 190 -8.49 -46.83 42.25
CA ASP A 190 -9.27 -46.96 41.00
C ASP A 190 -10.63 -46.24 41.12
N GLY A 191 -10.69 -45.01 40.62
CA GLY A 191 -11.88 -44.18 40.55
C GLY A 191 -12.01 -43.50 39.18
N GLY A 192 -13.16 -42.86 38.92
CA GLY A 192 -13.46 -42.21 37.63
C GLY A 192 -12.39 -41.20 37.17
N VAL A 193 -11.71 -40.54 38.11
CA VAL A 193 -10.62 -39.58 37.87
C VAL A 193 -9.44 -40.23 37.12
N LYS A 194 -9.10 -41.49 37.44
CA LYS A 194 -7.99 -42.22 36.80
C LYS A 194 -8.24 -42.50 35.31
N LYS A 195 -9.50 -42.47 34.86
CA LYS A 195 -9.89 -42.68 33.44
C LYS A 195 -9.76 -41.43 32.57
N ILE A 196 -9.73 -40.23 33.18
CA ILE A 196 -9.62 -38.94 32.46
C ILE A 196 -8.17 -38.68 32.05
N PHE A 197 -7.22 -39.15 32.85
CA PHE A 197 -5.82 -38.96 32.56
C PHE A 197 -5.25 -40.08 31.67
N PRO A 198 -4.42 -39.71 30.68
CA PRO A 198 -3.76 -40.69 29.82
C PRO A 198 -2.74 -41.51 30.61
N SER A 199 -2.80 -42.83 30.42
CA SER A 199 -1.85 -43.80 30.99
C SER A 199 -0.56 -43.94 30.16
N PHE A 200 -0.37 -43.09 29.14
CA PHE A 200 0.79 -43.15 28.28
C PHE A 200 2.04 -42.58 28.97
N ASN A 201 3.19 -42.76 28.34
CA ASN A 201 4.42 -42.16 28.83
C ASN A 201 4.35 -40.61 28.73
N PRO A 202 5.13 -39.87 29.53
CA PRO A 202 5.05 -38.41 29.55
C PRO A 202 5.32 -37.74 28.19
N TYR A 203 6.20 -38.33 27.37
CA TYR A 203 6.47 -37.81 26.04
C TYR A 203 5.24 -37.92 25.12
N THR A 204 4.58 -39.08 25.10
CA THR A 204 3.34 -39.28 24.34
C THR A 204 2.26 -38.30 24.82
N ASN A 205 2.09 -38.13 26.14
CA ASN A 205 1.12 -37.17 26.69
C ASN A 205 1.41 -35.74 26.24
N PHE A 206 2.67 -35.33 26.27
CA PHE A 206 3.10 -34.02 25.81
C PHE A 206 2.81 -33.80 24.31
N VAL A 207 3.07 -34.81 23.47
CA VAL A 207 2.78 -34.76 22.03
C VAL A 207 1.27 -34.65 21.77
N LEU A 208 0.46 -35.49 22.43
CA LEU A 208 -0.99 -35.45 22.32
C LEU A 208 -1.55 -34.09 22.78
N LEU A 209 -1.04 -33.54 23.88
CA LEU A 209 -1.41 -32.21 24.36
C LEU A 209 -1.02 -31.13 23.34
N SER A 210 0.18 -31.20 22.77
CA SER A 210 0.67 -30.25 21.76
C SER A 210 -0.18 -30.26 20.48
N ILE A 211 -0.57 -31.44 19.98
CA ILE A 211 -1.48 -31.56 18.83
C ILE A 211 -2.83 -30.92 19.17
N THR A 212 -3.32 -31.13 20.39
CA THR A 212 -4.60 -30.57 20.84
C THR A 212 -4.54 -29.05 20.96
N VAL A 213 -3.48 -28.50 21.56
CA VAL A 213 -3.21 -27.06 21.64
C VAL A 213 -3.11 -26.46 20.24
N GLY A 214 -2.34 -27.04 19.32
CA GLY A 214 -2.23 -26.55 17.94
C GLY A 214 -3.57 -26.57 17.20
N SER A 215 -4.36 -27.62 17.39
CA SER A 215 -5.71 -27.71 16.80
C SER A 215 -6.64 -26.63 17.36
N LEU A 216 -6.65 -26.42 18.68
CA LEU A 216 -7.48 -25.39 19.32
C LEU A 216 -7.02 -23.97 18.98
N PHE A 217 -5.72 -23.76 18.80
CA PHE A 217 -5.20 -22.50 18.28
C PHE A 217 -5.76 -22.21 16.88
N LEU A 218 -5.78 -23.21 15.98
CA LEU A 218 -6.41 -23.08 14.66
C LEU A 218 -7.92 -22.77 14.76
N PHE A 219 -8.63 -23.34 15.75
CA PHE A 219 -10.02 -22.97 16.00
C PHE A 219 -10.16 -21.50 16.44
N GLY A 220 -9.33 -21.03 17.37
CA GLY A 220 -9.34 -19.64 17.83
C GLY A 220 -8.96 -18.66 16.72
N LEU A 221 -7.92 -18.99 15.94
CA LEU A 221 -7.51 -18.23 14.76
C LEU A 221 -8.59 -18.24 13.67
N GLY A 222 -9.24 -19.38 13.43
CA GLY A 222 -10.34 -19.49 12.47
C GLY A 222 -11.53 -18.61 12.86
N THR A 223 -11.85 -18.56 14.16
CA THR A 223 -12.87 -17.66 14.71
C THR A 223 -12.46 -16.20 14.56
N PHE A 224 -11.21 -15.85 14.90
CA PHE A 224 -10.68 -14.50 14.74
C PHE A 224 -10.75 -14.02 13.28
N LEU A 225 -10.23 -14.81 12.33
CA LEU A 225 -10.21 -14.46 10.91
C LEU A 225 -11.61 -14.36 10.31
N THR A 226 -12.52 -15.26 10.71
CA THR A 226 -13.91 -15.21 10.27
C THR A 226 -14.59 -13.92 10.72
N ILE A 227 -14.44 -13.55 11.99
CA ILE A 227 -15.01 -12.30 12.51
C ILE A 227 -14.32 -11.09 11.87
N ALA A 228 -12.99 -11.12 11.75
CA ALA A 228 -12.20 -10.08 11.10
C ALA A 228 -12.56 -9.85 9.61
N SER A 229 -13.25 -10.81 8.97
CA SER A 229 -13.70 -10.67 7.58
C SER A 229 -14.90 -9.74 7.42
N VAL A 230 -15.69 -9.53 8.48
CA VAL A 230 -16.92 -8.71 8.46
C VAL A 230 -16.84 -7.49 9.36
N VAL A 231 -16.01 -7.54 10.41
CA VAL A 231 -15.79 -6.43 11.34
C VAL A 231 -14.30 -6.25 11.61
N TYR A 232 -13.88 -5.04 11.96
CA TYR A 232 -12.49 -4.80 12.34
C TYR A 232 -12.23 -5.34 13.75
N LEU A 233 -11.24 -6.24 13.89
CA LEU A 233 -10.72 -6.69 15.17
C LEU A 233 -9.33 -6.10 15.41
N PRO A 234 -9.08 -5.41 16.53
CA PRO A 234 -7.78 -4.84 16.83
C PRO A 234 -6.70 -5.94 17.00
N LEU A 235 -5.61 -5.83 16.23
CA LEU A 235 -4.54 -6.83 16.22
C LEU A 235 -3.72 -6.86 17.53
N ASN A 236 -3.76 -5.82 18.35
CA ASN A 236 -3.14 -5.83 19.68
C ASN A 236 -3.81 -6.84 20.63
N PHE A 237 -5.07 -7.19 20.36
CA PHE A 237 -5.77 -8.25 21.08
C PHE A 237 -5.74 -9.59 20.33
N PHE A 238 -4.87 -9.78 19.34
CA PHE A 238 -4.83 -11.00 18.51
C PHE A 238 -4.75 -12.28 19.36
N LEU A 239 -3.71 -12.43 20.18
CA LEU A 239 -3.52 -13.62 21.01
C LEU A 239 -4.56 -13.71 22.17
N PRO A 240 -4.90 -12.59 22.86
CA PRO A 240 -6.00 -12.59 23.83
C PRO A 240 -7.35 -13.04 23.27
N LEU A 241 -7.71 -12.59 22.05
CA LEU A 241 -8.96 -12.96 21.40
C LEU A 241 -8.95 -14.42 20.93
N ILE A 242 -7.83 -14.93 20.41
CA ILE A 242 -7.69 -16.37 20.12
C ILE A 242 -7.92 -17.20 21.39
N GLY A 243 -7.26 -16.83 22.49
CA GLY A 243 -7.48 -17.47 23.79
C GLY A 243 -8.94 -17.36 24.25
N PHE A 244 -9.58 -16.20 24.02
CA PHE A 244 -10.96 -15.93 24.42
C PHE A 244 -11.96 -16.77 23.62
N PHE A 245 -11.74 -16.91 22.31
CA PHE A 245 -12.60 -17.76 21.49
C PHE A 245 -12.47 -19.23 21.89
N VAL A 246 -11.26 -19.69 22.22
CA VAL A 246 -11.06 -21.04 22.78
C VAL A 246 -11.74 -21.19 24.15
N PHE A 247 -11.69 -20.17 25.00
CA PHE A 247 -12.43 -20.14 26.27
C PHE A 247 -13.95 -20.23 26.05
N SER A 248 -14.50 -19.49 25.09
CA SER A 248 -15.92 -19.55 24.74
C SER A 248 -16.34 -20.95 24.27
N LEU A 249 -15.45 -21.64 23.54
CA LEU A 249 -15.67 -23.03 23.12
C LEU A 249 -15.66 -23.98 24.32
N LEU A 250 -14.75 -23.79 25.28
CA LEU A 250 -14.70 -24.58 26.51
C LEU A 250 -15.99 -24.41 27.33
N LEU A 251 -16.48 -23.18 27.52
CA LEU A 251 -17.74 -22.92 28.23
C LEU A 251 -18.95 -23.54 27.52
N GLY A 252 -19.00 -23.42 26.18
CA GLY A 252 -20.03 -24.12 25.39
C GLY A 252 -19.94 -25.64 25.54
N PHE A 253 -18.73 -26.20 25.54
CA PHE A 253 -18.50 -27.64 25.71
C PHE A 253 -18.92 -28.17 27.09
N LEU A 254 -18.72 -27.38 28.16
CA LEU A 254 -19.13 -27.73 29.52
C LEU A 254 -20.63 -27.51 29.80
N SER A 255 -21.37 -26.85 28.89
CA SER A 255 -22.82 -26.69 29.02
C SER A 255 -23.53 -28.01 28.68
N PHE A 256 -23.86 -28.81 29.70
CA PHE A 256 -24.57 -30.09 29.53
C PHE A 256 -26.04 -29.95 29.13
N ILE A 257 -26.62 -28.75 29.26
CA ILE A 257 -28.04 -28.47 29.06
C ILE A 257 -28.35 -28.12 27.59
N THR A 258 -27.36 -27.59 26.84
CA THR A 258 -27.58 -27.08 25.48
C THR A 258 -26.90 -27.96 24.43
N PRO A 259 -27.56 -28.33 23.31
CA PRO A 259 -26.94 -29.10 22.23
C PRO A 259 -25.71 -28.37 21.68
N MET A 260 -24.52 -28.96 21.79
CA MET A 260 -23.25 -28.33 21.35
C MET A 260 -22.97 -26.95 22.00
N GLY A 261 -23.50 -26.67 23.20
CA GLY A 261 -23.31 -25.35 23.81
C GLY A 261 -24.11 -24.22 23.15
N LEU A 262 -25.17 -24.56 22.39
CA LEU A 262 -25.98 -23.61 21.61
C LEU A 262 -26.46 -22.44 22.50
N GLY A 263 -26.10 -21.21 22.11
CA GLY A 263 -26.46 -19.99 22.84
C GLY A 263 -25.45 -19.62 23.93
N VAL A 264 -24.80 -20.58 24.58
CA VAL A 264 -23.77 -20.30 25.61
C VAL A 264 -22.50 -19.76 24.96
N ARG A 265 -21.96 -20.44 23.94
CA ARG A 265 -20.75 -19.98 23.26
C ARG A 265 -20.98 -18.63 22.58
N GLU A 266 -22.08 -18.49 21.85
CA GLU A 266 -22.39 -17.26 21.13
C GLU A 266 -22.66 -16.10 22.09
N GLY A 267 -23.35 -16.36 23.21
CA GLY A 267 -23.55 -15.38 24.27
C GLY A 267 -22.22 -14.92 24.89
N VAL A 268 -21.31 -15.85 25.18
CA VAL A 268 -19.96 -15.50 25.68
C VAL A 268 -19.20 -14.66 24.64
N ILE A 269 -19.20 -15.05 23.35
CA ILE A 269 -18.53 -14.28 22.30
C ILE A 269 -19.14 -12.87 22.18
N ALA A 270 -20.48 -12.76 22.18
CA ALA A 270 -21.17 -11.48 22.07
C ALA A 270 -20.85 -10.55 23.26
N VAL A 271 -20.90 -11.06 24.49
CA VAL A 271 -20.57 -10.29 25.70
C VAL A 271 -19.09 -9.92 25.75
N GLY A 272 -18.19 -10.80 25.30
CA GLY A 272 -16.77 -10.48 25.26
C GLY A 272 -16.42 -9.45 24.21
N LEU A 273 -16.98 -9.59 23.00
CA LEU A 273 -16.72 -8.66 21.89
C LEU A 273 -17.45 -7.34 22.02
N SER A 274 -18.52 -7.23 22.84
CA SER A 274 -19.21 -5.95 23.08
C SER A 274 -18.32 -4.89 23.76
N LYS A 275 -17.10 -5.27 24.20
CA LYS A 275 -16.06 -4.35 24.67
C LYS A 275 -15.31 -3.65 23.56
N ILE A 276 -15.30 -4.23 22.37
CA ILE A 276 -14.57 -3.77 21.19
C ILE A 276 -15.57 -3.28 20.12
N LEU A 277 -16.71 -3.96 20.01
CA LEU A 277 -17.75 -3.75 19.02
C LEU A 277 -19.05 -3.33 19.71
N THR A 278 -19.99 -2.76 18.95
CA THR A 278 -21.36 -2.58 19.46
C THR A 278 -22.01 -3.94 19.73
N LEU A 279 -22.96 -4.00 20.66
CA LEU A 279 -23.63 -5.25 21.04
C LEU A 279 -24.27 -5.96 19.83
N GLN A 280 -24.82 -5.19 18.89
CA GLN A 280 -25.41 -5.70 17.65
C GLN A 280 -24.34 -6.36 16.76
N LEU A 281 -23.20 -5.69 16.54
CA LEU A 281 -22.09 -6.23 15.75
C LEU A 281 -21.43 -7.44 16.43
N ALA A 282 -21.33 -7.44 17.75
CA ALA A 282 -20.81 -8.55 18.53
C ALA A 282 -21.71 -9.79 18.44
N GLY A 283 -23.03 -9.61 18.58
CA GLY A 283 -24.04 -10.66 18.41
C GLY A 283 -24.04 -11.24 17.00
N PHE A 284 -24.01 -10.38 15.98
CA PHE A 284 -23.86 -10.81 14.59
C PHE A 284 -22.57 -11.61 14.36
N SER A 285 -21.43 -11.10 14.83
CA SER A 285 -20.11 -11.74 14.68
C SER A 285 -20.09 -13.15 15.28
N ALA A 286 -20.73 -13.33 16.44
CA ALA A 286 -20.84 -14.63 17.10
C ALA A 286 -21.63 -15.65 16.26
N ILE A 287 -22.78 -15.22 15.71
CA ILE A 287 -23.63 -16.07 14.84
C ILE A 287 -22.91 -16.37 13.52
N PHE A 288 -22.30 -15.36 12.90
CA PHE A 288 -21.58 -15.51 11.64
C PHE A 288 -20.41 -16.49 11.76
N ALA A 289 -19.60 -16.37 12.82
CA ALA A 289 -18.51 -17.31 13.10
C ALA A 289 -19.01 -18.75 13.29
N ARG A 290 -20.20 -18.94 13.86
CA ARG A 290 -20.83 -20.26 13.99
C ARG A 290 -21.23 -20.84 12.64
N ILE A 291 -21.88 -20.04 11.79
CA ILE A 291 -22.29 -20.47 10.45
C ILE A 291 -21.07 -20.95 9.65
N VAL A 292 -20.01 -20.15 9.63
CA VAL A 292 -18.76 -20.48 8.91
C VAL A 292 -18.09 -21.73 9.49
N LEU A 293 -18.10 -21.91 10.82
CA LEU A 293 -17.60 -23.13 11.46
C LEU A 293 -18.39 -24.38 11.02
N ILE A 294 -19.73 -24.30 11.01
CA ILE A 294 -20.59 -25.41 10.58
C ILE A 294 -20.36 -25.74 9.11
N LEU A 295 -20.29 -24.72 8.24
CA LEU A 295 -19.95 -24.91 6.83
C LEU A 295 -18.57 -25.57 6.67
N SER A 296 -17.58 -25.13 7.47
CA SER A 296 -16.23 -25.70 7.46
C SER A 296 -16.21 -27.17 7.91
N GLU A 297 -17.05 -27.53 8.88
CA GLU A 297 -17.24 -28.93 9.29
C GLU A 297 -17.82 -29.78 8.16
N ILE A 298 -18.86 -29.29 7.49
CA ILE A 298 -19.47 -29.97 6.34
C ILE A 298 -18.42 -30.16 5.24
N ILE A 299 -17.65 -29.12 4.92
CA ILE A 299 -16.57 -29.19 3.93
C ILE A 299 -15.51 -30.21 4.36
N PHE A 300 -15.11 -30.24 5.64
CA PHE A 300 -14.19 -31.24 6.17
C PHE A 300 -14.72 -32.68 5.96
N ILE A 301 -15.99 -32.94 6.28
CA ILE A 301 -16.60 -34.26 6.14
C ILE A 301 -16.70 -34.66 4.67
N LEU A 302 -17.13 -33.74 3.80
CA LEU A 302 -17.17 -33.96 2.34
C LEU A 302 -15.77 -34.25 1.80
N SER A 303 -14.77 -33.47 2.21
CA SER A 303 -13.37 -33.67 1.82
C SER A 303 -12.84 -35.03 2.28
N ALA A 304 -13.11 -35.43 3.53
CA ALA A 304 -12.71 -36.74 4.06
C ALA A 304 -13.43 -37.89 3.34
N SER A 305 -14.71 -37.72 3.00
CA SER A 305 -15.50 -38.70 2.24
C SER A 305 -14.99 -38.87 0.81
N LEU A 306 -14.72 -37.75 0.12
CA LEU A 306 -14.11 -37.75 -1.21
C LEU A 306 -12.72 -38.36 -1.16
N TRP A 307 -11.86 -37.92 -0.24
CA TRP A 307 -10.50 -38.45 -0.09
C TRP A 307 -10.48 -39.97 0.14
N LYS A 308 -11.42 -40.48 0.95
CA LYS A 308 -11.59 -41.93 1.15
C LYS A 308 -11.99 -42.68 -0.13
N LYS A 309 -12.74 -42.05 -1.03
CA LYS A 309 -13.26 -42.65 -2.27
C LYS A 309 -12.31 -42.52 -3.47
N ILE A 310 -11.33 -41.62 -3.42
CA ILE A 310 -10.38 -41.42 -4.53
C ILE A 310 -9.55 -42.70 -4.75
N LYS A 311 -9.67 -43.26 -5.95
CA LYS A 311 -8.85 -44.37 -6.45
C LYS A 311 -7.99 -43.97 -7.66
N ASP A 312 -8.04 -42.70 -8.09
CA ASP A 312 -7.26 -42.20 -9.23
C ASP A 312 -5.75 -42.34 -8.95
N SER A 313 -5.07 -43.05 -9.85
CA SER A 313 -3.63 -43.32 -9.78
C SER A 313 -2.76 -42.05 -9.69
N ARG A 314 -3.17 -40.94 -10.31
CA ARG A 314 -2.44 -39.65 -10.27
C ARG A 314 -2.50 -39.04 -8.88
N PHE A 315 -3.67 -39.06 -8.25
CA PHE A 315 -3.83 -38.56 -6.88
C PHE A 315 -3.04 -39.40 -5.88
N LEU A 316 -3.07 -40.73 -6.02
CA LEU A 316 -2.29 -41.63 -5.17
C LEU A 316 -0.78 -41.41 -5.33
N LYS A 317 -0.30 -41.10 -6.54
CA LYS A 317 1.11 -40.69 -6.76
C LYS A 317 1.44 -39.39 -6.01
N ILE A 318 0.58 -38.37 -6.07
CA ILE A 318 0.77 -37.10 -5.34
C ILE A 318 0.73 -37.35 -3.82
N GLU A 319 -0.23 -38.12 -3.32
CA GLU A 319 -0.34 -38.46 -1.90
C GLU A 319 0.92 -39.20 -1.40
N ASN A 320 1.40 -40.18 -2.16
CA ASN A 320 2.63 -40.91 -1.83
C ASN A 320 3.86 -39.99 -1.89
N TYR A 321 3.93 -39.07 -2.86
CA TYR A 321 4.99 -38.08 -2.93
C TYR A 321 4.99 -37.18 -1.68
N ILE A 322 3.82 -36.64 -1.29
CA ILE A 322 3.69 -35.81 -0.08
C ILE A 322 4.07 -36.61 1.18
N LYS A 323 3.64 -37.88 1.28
CA LYS A 323 4.01 -38.74 2.42
C LYS A 323 5.52 -38.97 2.50
N ASN A 324 6.18 -39.18 1.37
CA ASN A 324 7.62 -39.42 1.29
C ASN A 324 8.45 -38.15 1.51
N HIS A 325 7.91 -36.99 1.18
CA HIS A 325 8.55 -35.67 1.28
C HIS A 325 7.88 -34.74 2.30
N LEU A 326 7.28 -35.31 3.35
CA LEU A 326 6.47 -34.56 4.30
C LEU A 326 7.25 -33.41 4.95
N HIS A 327 8.51 -33.65 5.31
CA HIS A 327 9.34 -32.63 5.94
C HIS A 327 9.64 -31.47 4.99
N GLU A 328 9.96 -31.78 3.74
CA GLU A 328 10.24 -30.81 2.70
C GLU A 328 8.99 -29.99 2.35
N VAL A 329 7.81 -30.62 2.33
CA VAL A 329 6.52 -29.93 2.15
C VAL A 329 6.21 -28.99 3.32
N ILE A 330 6.43 -29.45 4.57
CA ILE A 330 6.24 -28.61 5.76
C ILE A 330 7.20 -27.41 5.73
N LEU A 331 8.46 -27.63 5.36
CA LEU A 331 9.45 -26.57 5.23
C LEU A 331 9.02 -25.54 4.18
N LEU A 332 8.59 -25.98 3.00
CA LEU A 332 8.09 -25.10 1.94
C LEU A 332 6.88 -24.28 2.41
N LEU A 333 5.94 -24.90 3.13
CA LEU A 333 4.79 -24.22 3.69
C LEU A 333 5.21 -23.14 4.69
N MET A 334 6.15 -23.45 5.60
CA MET A 334 6.67 -22.49 6.57
C MET A 334 7.34 -21.29 5.89
N ILE A 335 8.17 -21.53 4.87
CA ILE A 335 8.83 -20.49 4.08
C ILE A 335 7.80 -19.64 3.35
N THR A 336 6.80 -20.26 2.73
CA THR A 336 5.74 -19.57 1.99
C THR A 336 4.93 -18.68 2.93
N LEU A 337 4.53 -19.19 4.10
CA LEU A 337 3.81 -18.40 5.11
C LEU A 337 4.63 -17.20 5.60
N TYR A 338 5.92 -17.39 5.86
CA TYR A 338 6.84 -16.30 6.22
C TYR A 338 6.92 -15.25 5.11
N ALA A 339 7.23 -15.68 3.88
CA ALA A 339 7.43 -14.77 2.75
C ALA A 339 6.15 -14.00 2.42
N VAL A 340 4.99 -14.65 2.42
CA VAL A 340 3.69 -14.00 2.18
C VAL A 340 3.38 -12.98 3.28
N TYR A 341 3.51 -13.36 4.55
CA TYR A 341 3.21 -12.46 5.67
C TYR A 341 4.10 -11.23 5.64
N PHE A 342 5.42 -11.40 5.55
CA PHE A 342 6.35 -10.27 5.59
C PHE A 342 6.30 -9.41 4.32
N SER A 343 6.03 -10.00 3.15
CA SER A 343 5.81 -9.20 1.93
C SER A 343 4.57 -8.32 2.07
N GLN A 344 3.45 -8.88 2.54
CA GLN A 344 2.21 -8.12 2.76
C GLN A 344 2.41 -7.02 3.83
N ALA A 345 3.08 -7.36 4.94
CA ALA A 345 3.39 -6.41 5.99
C ALA A 345 4.28 -5.26 5.50
N SER A 346 5.34 -5.54 4.75
CA SER A 346 6.23 -4.53 4.19
C SER A 346 5.57 -3.73 3.07
N PHE A 347 4.68 -4.33 2.27
CA PHE A 347 3.87 -3.60 1.28
C PHE A 347 2.90 -2.64 1.95
N LEU A 348 2.25 -3.05 3.04
CA LEU A 348 1.42 -2.15 3.83
C LEU A 348 2.22 -1.05 4.51
N ARG A 349 3.49 -1.30 4.86
CA ARG A 349 4.39 -0.23 5.33
C ARG A 349 4.61 0.81 4.24
N TYR A 350 4.91 0.36 3.02
CA TYR A 350 5.05 1.24 1.87
C TYR A 350 3.74 1.98 1.56
N ASP A 351 2.60 1.28 1.44
CA ASP A 351 1.31 1.89 1.09
C ASP A 351 0.78 2.89 2.13
N ASN A 352 1.27 2.83 3.37
CA ASN A 352 0.94 3.78 4.43
C ASN A 352 2.06 4.79 4.70
N PHE A 353 3.02 4.95 3.79
CA PHE A 353 4.10 5.96 3.88
C PHE A 353 5.00 5.80 5.11
N PHE A 354 5.25 4.56 5.57
CA PHE A 354 6.22 4.26 6.62
C PHE A 354 7.64 4.00 6.10
N THR A 355 7.84 3.99 4.78
CA THR A 355 9.12 3.68 4.12
C THR A 355 9.80 4.95 3.61
N GLY A 356 11.10 5.06 3.86
CA GLY A 356 11.81 6.35 3.75
C GLY A 356 12.65 6.53 2.48
N ARG A 357 13.09 7.77 2.25
CA ARG A 357 14.09 8.14 1.24
C ARG A 357 15.48 7.58 1.57
N PHE A 358 15.88 7.60 2.84
CA PHE A 358 17.23 7.20 3.29
C PHE A 358 17.51 5.70 3.17
N ASP A 359 16.50 4.86 3.36
CA ASP A 359 16.64 3.41 3.30
C ASP A 359 16.08 2.88 1.97
N LEU A 360 14.77 2.59 1.88
CA LEU A 360 14.19 2.00 0.67
C LEU A 360 14.38 2.85 -0.59
N GLY A 361 14.13 4.16 -0.52
CA GLY A 361 14.19 5.05 -1.69
C GLY A 361 15.58 5.15 -2.32
N ASN A 362 16.64 5.08 -1.50
CA ASN A 362 18.03 5.05 -1.99
C ASN A 362 18.33 3.79 -2.80
N MET A 363 17.93 2.65 -2.26
CA MET A 363 18.19 1.35 -2.89
C MET A 363 17.41 1.24 -4.20
N ASP A 364 16.13 1.62 -4.17
CA ASP A 364 15.27 1.63 -5.35
C ASP A 364 15.78 2.60 -6.42
N GLN A 365 16.16 3.84 -6.06
CA GLN A 365 16.72 4.79 -7.03
C GLN A 365 18.01 4.25 -7.68
N ALA A 366 18.90 3.61 -6.90
CA ALA A 366 20.13 3.03 -7.43
C ALA A 366 19.83 1.90 -8.43
N VAL A 367 18.88 1.02 -8.12
CA VAL A 367 18.46 -0.09 -8.98
C VAL A 367 17.79 0.42 -10.25
N TRP A 368 16.85 1.37 -10.10
CA TRP A 368 16.14 2.00 -11.21
C TRP A 368 17.07 2.78 -12.15
N ASN A 369 18.00 3.57 -11.61
CA ASN A 369 18.97 4.27 -12.44
C ASN A 369 19.90 3.31 -13.17
N THR A 370 20.31 2.21 -12.53
CA THR A 370 21.18 1.21 -13.14
C THR A 370 20.54 0.55 -14.35
N ILE A 371 19.26 0.14 -14.26
CA ILE A 371 18.56 -0.44 -15.41
C ILE A 371 18.31 0.56 -16.54
N ASN A 372 18.28 1.86 -16.22
CA ASN A 372 18.16 2.97 -17.18
C ASN A 372 19.53 3.54 -17.64
N GLY A 373 20.63 2.79 -17.49
CA GLY A 373 21.95 3.15 -18.00
C GLY A 373 22.78 4.11 -17.11
N ARG A 374 22.21 4.59 -15.99
CA ARG A 374 22.92 5.42 -14.98
C ARG A 374 23.38 4.56 -13.81
N ILE A 375 24.37 3.71 -14.07
CA ILE A 375 24.84 2.68 -13.14
C ILE A 375 25.18 3.28 -11.75
N PHE A 376 24.54 2.76 -10.69
CA PHE A 376 24.65 3.16 -9.28
C PHE A 376 24.36 4.63 -8.95
N LYS A 377 23.84 5.45 -9.88
CA LYS A 377 23.58 6.86 -9.58
C LYS A 377 22.38 7.03 -8.64
N ILE A 378 22.53 7.93 -7.67
CA ILE A 378 21.47 8.38 -6.76
C ILE A 378 21.61 9.89 -6.55
N THR A 379 20.53 10.55 -6.11
CA THR A 379 20.66 11.88 -5.49
C THR A 379 21.23 11.69 -4.09
N ASP A 380 22.20 12.51 -3.68
CA ASP A 380 22.78 12.45 -2.34
C ASP A 380 21.68 12.58 -1.27
N PRO A 381 21.50 11.60 -0.38
CA PRO A 381 20.48 11.67 0.67
C PRO A 381 20.60 12.87 1.61
N ASN A 382 21.81 13.40 1.75
CA ASN A 382 22.12 14.55 2.62
C ASN A 382 22.47 15.81 1.82
N GLY A 383 22.33 15.77 0.49
CA GLY A 383 22.82 16.80 -0.40
C GLY A 383 21.92 17.00 -1.61
N THR A 384 22.46 17.71 -2.60
CA THR A 384 21.74 18.00 -3.85
C THR A 384 22.42 17.44 -5.10
N ASP A 385 23.61 16.85 -4.93
CA ASP A 385 24.40 16.32 -6.02
C ASP A 385 23.94 14.93 -6.45
N ILE A 386 24.23 14.58 -7.71
CA ILE A 386 24.03 13.23 -8.23
C ILE A 386 25.33 12.44 -8.06
N ILE A 387 25.37 11.60 -7.04
CA ILE A 387 26.55 10.83 -6.65
C ILE A 387 26.37 9.34 -6.95
N SER A 388 27.43 8.56 -6.76
CA SER A 388 27.35 7.11 -6.82
C SER A 388 26.89 6.56 -5.46
N ARG A 389 26.03 5.55 -5.46
CA ARG A 389 25.71 4.76 -4.26
C ARG A 389 26.97 4.17 -3.61
N LEU A 390 27.97 3.86 -4.44
CA LEU A 390 29.26 3.32 -4.02
C LEU A 390 30.10 4.31 -3.18
N SER A 391 29.73 5.59 -3.15
CA SER A 391 30.32 6.61 -2.27
C SER A 391 29.93 6.44 -0.79
N PHE A 392 28.96 5.58 -0.49
CA PHE A 392 28.58 5.22 0.89
C PHE A 392 28.89 3.76 1.22
N HIS A 393 28.41 2.84 0.37
CA HIS A 393 28.52 1.41 0.61
C HIS A 393 28.81 0.66 -0.69
N ALA A 394 29.61 -0.39 -0.59
CA ALA A 394 29.98 -1.24 -1.71
C ALA A 394 28.90 -2.30 -2.02
N ASP A 395 27.66 -1.85 -2.20
CA ASP A 395 26.48 -2.70 -2.42
C ASP A 395 26.35 -3.15 -3.89
N PHE A 396 27.43 -3.71 -4.45
CA PHE A 396 27.52 -4.11 -5.85
C PHE A 396 26.41 -5.09 -6.28
N ILE A 397 25.84 -5.85 -5.35
CA ILE A 397 24.74 -6.79 -5.62
C ILE A 397 23.51 -6.12 -6.26
N LEU A 398 23.30 -4.82 -6.05
CA LEU A 398 22.18 -4.07 -6.64
C LEU A 398 22.18 -4.12 -8.17
N VAL A 399 23.34 -4.26 -8.83
CA VAL A 399 23.42 -4.39 -10.29
C VAL A 399 22.73 -5.67 -10.78
N PHE A 400 22.88 -6.78 -10.03
CA PHE A 400 22.27 -8.07 -10.36
C PHE A 400 20.77 -8.10 -10.04
N ILE A 401 20.31 -7.17 -9.20
CA ILE A 401 18.89 -7.00 -8.86
C ILE A 401 18.18 -6.15 -9.93
N SER A 402 18.89 -5.22 -10.58
CA SER A 402 18.33 -4.31 -11.58
C SER A 402 17.55 -4.94 -12.74
N PRO A 403 17.89 -6.13 -13.27
CA PRO A 403 17.08 -6.78 -14.30
C PRO A 403 15.66 -7.16 -13.84
N LEU A 404 15.41 -7.29 -12.53
CA LEU A 404 14.05 -7.55 -12.02
C LEU A 404 13.09 -6.38 -12.32
N TYR A 405 13.60 -5.19 -12.57
CA TYR A 405 12.78 -4.02 -12.90
C TYR A 405 12.22 -4.07 -14.33
N PHE A 406 12.70 -4.99 -15.19
CA PHE A 406 12.00 -5.32 -16.45
C PHE A 406 10.65 -6.01 -16.22
N ILE A 407 10.51 -6.72 -15.10
CA ILE A 407 9.25 -7.40 -14.72
C ILE A 407 8.35 -6.43 -13.97
N TRP A 408 8.90 -5.75 -12.95
CA TRP A 408 8.16 -4.82 -12.12
C TRP A 408 9.09 -3.75 -11.52
N ALA A 409 9.16 -2.61 -12.20
CA ALA A 409 9.85 -1.42 -11.69
C ALA A 409 8.99 -0.75 -10.61
N ASN A 410 9.10 -1.22 -9.37
CA ASN A 410 8.45 -0.63 -8.20
C ASN A 410 9.28 -0.94 -6.94
N PRO A 411 9.40 -0.03 -5.96
CA PRO A 411 10.15 -0.27 -4.72
C PRO A 411 9.74 -1.54 -3.97
N LYS A 412 8.47 -1.95 -4.08
CA LYS A 412 7.95 -3.20 -3.48
C LYS A 412 8.64 -4.47 -4.02
N MET A 413 9.22 -4.44 -5.22
CA MET A 413 10.04 -5.56 -5.74
C MET A 413 11.20 -5.90 -4.81
N LEU A 414 11.86 -4.88 -4.25
CA LEU A 414 12.97 -5.07 -3.32
C LEU A 414 12.50 -5.68 -1.99
N LEU A 415 11.38 -5.20 -1.45
CA LEU A 415 10.78 -5.71 -0.23
C LEU A 415 10.37 -7.20 -0.37
N LEU A 416 9.80 -7.55 -1.53
CA LEU A 416 9.45 -8.94 -1.89
C LEU A 416 10.72 -9.82 -1.97
N LEU A 417 11.74 -9.34 -2.67
CA LEU A 417 13.01 -10.07 -2.82
C LEU A 417 13.65 -10.36 -1.45
N GLN A 418 13.71 -9.36 -0.56
CA GLN A 418 14.23 -9.53 0.79
C GLN A 418 13.43 -10.58 1.59
N SER A 419 12.10 -10.52 1.55
CA SER A 419 11.25 -11.50 2.23
C SER A 419 11.45 -12.94 1.73
N ILE A 420 11.54 -13.12 0.41
CA ILE A 420 11.80 -14.43 -0.19
C ILE A 420 13.20 -14.91 0.17
N ALA A 421 14.22 -14.07 -0.01
CA ALA A 421 15.61 -14.43 0.26
C ALA A 421 15.82 -14.84 1.72
N LEU A 422 15.32 -14.07 2.68
CA LEU A 422 15.38 -14.41 4.10
C LEU A 422 14.62 -15.70 4.41
N GLY A 423 13.42 -15.88 3.84
CA GLY A 423 12.65 -17.12 3.99
C GLY A 423 13.43 -18.36 3.49
N LEU A 424 14.10 -18.26 2.35
CA LEU A 424 14.92 -19.34 1.78
C LEU A 424 16.14 -19.71 2.65
N GLY A 425 16.56 -18.85 3.58
CA GLY A 425 17.58 -19.18 4.58
C GLY A 425 17.22 -20.43 5.41
N ALA A 426 15.92 -20.65 5.66
CA ALA A 426 15.43 -21.85 6.35
C ALA A 426 15.77 -23.15 5.61
N VAL A 427 15.90 -23.12 4.27
CA VAL A 427 16.35 -24.29 3.49
C VAL A 427 17.78 -24.68 3.87
N PHE A 428 18.69 -23.72 3.93
CA PHE A 428 20.07 -24.01 4.30
C PHE A 428 20.20 -24.41 5.78
N ILE A 429 19.40 -23.82 6.68
CA ILE A 429 19.31 -24.30 8.07
C ILE A 429 18.89 -25.77 8.12
N TYR A 430 17.83 -26.13 7.40
CA TYR A 430 17.36 -27.50 7.30
C TYR A 430 18.47 -28.44 6.78
N LEU A 431 19.12 -28.06 5.68
CA LEU A 431 20.14 -28.86 5.02
C LEU A 431 21.41 -29.03 5.87
N ILE A 432 21.90 -27.96 6.51
CA ILE A 432 23.06 -28.00 7.41
C ILE A 432 22.73 -28.88 8.62
N SER A 433 21.58 -28.66 9.25
CA SER A 433 21.13 -29.43 10.40
C SER A 433 20.95 -30.90 10.06
N ASN A 434 20.32 -31.23 8.93
CA ASN A 434 20.05 -32.62 8.55
C ASN A 434 21.33 -33.35 8.14
N ASN A 435 22.28 -32.65 7.50
CA ASN A 435 23.59 -33.22 7.19
C ASN A 435 24.34 -33.59 8.48
N LEU A 436 24.39 -32.68 9.46
CA LEU A 436 25.15 -32.90 10.69
C LEU A 436 24.46 -33.85 11.68
N LEU A 437 23.16 -33.66 11.93
CA LEU A 437 22.41 -34.38 12.97
C LEU A 437 21.70 -35.63 12.44
N LYS A 438 21.57 -35.79 11.11
CA LYS A 438 20.87 -36.89 10.44
C LYS A 438 19.44 -37.11 10.95
N ASN A 439 18.74 -36.04 11.32
CA ASN A 439 17.41 -36.08 11.89
C ASN A 439 16.51 -34.96 11.34
N LYS A 440 15.60 -35.32 10.43
CA LYS A 440 14.71 -34.37 9.75
C LYS A 440 13.81 -33.56 10.70
N ASN A 441 13.43 -34.11 11.86
CA ASN A 441 12.50 -33.43 12.79
C ASN A 441 13.18 -32.26 13.49
N ILE A 442 14.37 -32.47 14.04
CA ILE A 442 15.12 -31.37 14.68
C ILE A 442 15.60 -30.35 13.63
N SER A 443 15.88 -30.78 12.40
CA SER A 443 16.20 -29.86 11.30
C SER A 443 15.03 -28.97 10.92
N LEU A 444 13.80 -29.49 10.91
CA LEU A 444 12.59 -28.66 10.79
C LEU A 444 12.44 -27.70 11.97
N ALA A 445 12.72 -28.15 13.20
CA ALA A 445 12.63 -27.31 14.38
C ALA A 445 13.60 -26.11 14.34
N PHE A 446 14.85 -26.32 13.91
CA PHE A 446 15.79 -25.23 13.67
C PHE A 446 15.33 -24.29 12.57
N SER A 447 14.74 -24.82 11.50
CA SER A 447 14.21 -24.02 10.39
C SER A 447 13.04 -23.15 10.85
N LEU A 448 12.16 -23.68 11.71
CA LEU A 448 11.08 -22.91 12.31
C LEU A 448 11.62 -21.86 13.28
N ALA A 449 12.60 -22.22 14.12
CA ALA A 449 13.26 -21.27 15.01
C ALA A 449 13.94 -20.12 14.27
N PHE A 450 14.48 -20.39 13.06
CA PHE A 450 15.05 -19.37 12.18
C PHE A 450 13.98 -18.40 11.69
N LEU A 451 12.86 -18.89 11.16
CA LEU A 451 11.76 -18.04 10.69
C LEU A 451 11.05 -17.29 11.84
N LEU A 452 11.06 -17.85 13.05
CA LEU A 452 10.54 -17.22 14.27
C LEU A 452 11.54 -16.25 14.93
N ASN A 453 12.77 -16.16 14.45
CA ASN A 453 13.81 -15.37 15.08
C ASN A 453 13.49 -13.86 15.02
N PRO A 454 13.40 -13.14 16.16
CA PRO A 454 13.07 -11.72 16.18
C PRO A 454 13.98 -10.84 15.31
N SER A 455 15.29 -11.11 15.30
CA SER A 455 16.27 -10.32 14.54
C SER A 455 16.06 -10.46 13.03
N LEU A 456 15.74 -11.67 12.56
CA LEU A 456 15.36 -11.93 11.18
C LEU A 456 14.06 -11.18 10.80
N GLN A 457 13.06 -11.22 11.67
CA GLN A 457 11.74 -10.62 11.43
C GLN A 457 11.79 -9.09 11.38
N PHE A 458 12.52 -8.45 12.30
CA PHE A 458 12.70 -7.01 12.29
C PHE A 458 13.52 -6.53 11.10
N SER A 459 14.64 -7.21 10.78
CA SER A 459 15.43 -6.90 9.59
C SER A 459 14.59 -6.95 8.32
N ASN A 460 13.62 -7.87 8.24
CA ASN A 460 12.71 -7.98 7.10
C ASN A 460 11.66 -6.85 7.06
N LEU A 461 11.13 -6.46 8.23
CA LEU A 461 10.11 -5.40 8.33
C LEU A 461 10.66 -3.99 8.18
N TYR A 462 11.95 -3.75 8.41
CA TYR A 462 12.48 -2.39 8.46
C TYR A 462 12.34 -1.65 7.12
N ASP A 463 13.30 -1.82 6.21
CA ASP A 463 13.32 -1.40 4.81
C ASP A 463 14.32 -2.30 4.07
N PHE A 464 14.34 -2.27 2.73
CA PHE A 464 15.25 -3.11 1.97
C PHE A 464 16.71 -2.73 2.20
N HIS A 465 17.54 -3.71 2.56
CA HIS A 465 18.99 -3.54 2.67
C HIS A 465 19.71 -4.72 2.02
N PRO A 466 20.63 -4.49 1.06
CA PRO A 466 21.37 -5.56 0.39
C PRO A 466 22.01 -6.58 1.33
N VAL A 467 22.58 -6.11 2.45
CA VAL A 467 23.21 -6.94 3.49
C VAL A 467 22.29 -8.03 4.05
N THR A 468 20.96 -7.86 4.03
CA THR A 468 20.02 -8.88 4.53
C THR A 468 20.07 -10.14 3.67
N LEU A 469 20.34 -10.01 2.37
CA LEU A 469 20.53 -11.14 1.45
C LEU A 469 21.74 -12.00 1.85
N ALA A 470 22.76 -11.39 2.47
CA ALA A 470 23.93 -12.10 2.99
C ALA A 470 23.55 -13.15 4.03
N THR A 471 22.46 -12.98 4.78
CA THR A 471 21.97 -13.95 5.76
C THR A 471 21.86 -15.34 5.12
N THR A 472 21.14 -15.43 4.00
CA THR A 472 20.89 -16.68 3.29
C THR A 472 22.09 -17.10 2.47
N LEU A 473 22.82 -16.15 1.87
CA LEU A 473 23.99 -16.45 1.05
C LEU A 473 25.14 -17.03 1.89
N LEU A 474 25.38 -16.52 3.09
CA LEU A 474 26.40 -17.05 4.02
C LEU A 474 26.02 -18.43 4.55
N LEU A 475 24.73 -18.69 4.83
CA LEU A 475 24.24 -20.03 5.14
C LEU A 475 24.50 -21.00 3.98
N GLY A 476 24.23 -20.57 2.73
CA GLY A 476 24.52 -21.37 1.55
C GLY A 476 26.01 -21.63 1.34
N ALA A 477 26.86 -20.60 1.50
CA ALA A 477 28.31 -20.73 1.43
C ALA A 477 28.82 -21.76 2.46
N PHE A 478 28.36 -21.66 3.71
CA PHE A 478 28.73 -22.62 4.75
C PHE A 478 28.23 -24.04 4.47
N TYR A 479 26.99 -24.19 3.95
CA TYR A 479 26.48 -25.48 3.53
C TYR A 479 27.38 -26.12 2.45
N PHE A 480 27.72 -25.39 1.40
CA PHE A 480 28.55 -25.92 0.32
C PHE A 480 30.00 -26.15 0.73
N LEU A 481 30.55 -25.34 1.63
CA LEU A 481 31.82 -25.61 2.31
C LEU A 481 31.79 -27.00 2.96
N LYS A 482 30.74 -27.30 3.73
CA LYS A 482 30.56 -28.60 4.41
C LYS A 482 30.25 -29.76 3.47
N ARG A 483 29.88 -29.49 2.22
CA ARG A 483 29.70 -30.49 1.17
C ARG A 483 30.94 -30.65 0.30
N GLU A 484 32.03 -29.93 0.59
CA GLU A 484 33.23 -29.86 -0.24
C GLU A 484 32.94 -29.41 -1.69
N LYS A 485 31.83 -28.69 -1.90
CA LYS A 485 31.42 -28.14 -3.21
C LYS A 485 31.95 -26.72 -3.36
N TYR A 486 33.26 -26.59 -3.50
CA TYR A 486 33.97 -25.31 -3.42
C TYR A 486 33.54 -24.27 -4.45
N LEU A 487 33.17 -24.67 -5.68
CA LEU A 487 32.65 -23.73 -6.68
C LEU A 487 31.36 -23.04 -6.21
N TRP A 488 30.40 -23.81 -5.71
CA TRP A 488 29.14 -23.28 -5.19
C TRP A 488 29.36 -22.46 -3.91
N MET A 489 30.28 -22.90 -3.04
CA MET A 489 30.71 -22.12 -1.90
C MET A 489 31.23 -20.74 -2.33
N LEU A 490 32.12 -20.68 -3.33
CA LEU A 490 32.66 -19.42 -3.85
C LEU A 490 31.57 -18.53 -4.47
N ILE A 491 30.65 -19.08 -5.28
CA ILE A 491 29.54 -18.31 -5.86
C ILE A 491 28.71 -17.64 -4.76
N PHE A 492 28.29 -18.41 -3.75
CA PHE A 492 27.49 -17.88 -2.64
C PHE A 492 28.28 -16.87 -1.80
N LEU A 493 29.57 -17.13 -1.56
CA LEU A 493 30.41 -16.25 -0.77
C LEU A 493 30.68 -14.93 -1.48
N ILE A 494 30.95 -14.95 -2.79
CA ILE A 494 31.12 -13.74 -3.61
C ILE A 494 29.81 -12.95 -3.63
N LEU A 495 28.67 -13.59 -3.91
CA LEU A 495 27.37 -12.91 -3.88
C LEU A 495 27.08 -12.28 -2.51
N ALA A 496 27.41 -12.96 -1.41
CA ALA A 496 27.30 -12.38 -0.08
C ALA A 496 28.22 -11.15 0.07
N SER A 497 29.49 -11.25 -0.33
CA SER A 497 30.47 -10.17 -0.25
C SER A 497 30.12 -8.95 -1.11
N LEU A 498 29.41 -9.13 -2.22
CA LEU A 498 28.91 -8.02 -3.04
C LEU A 498 27.77 -7.24 -2.40
N SER A 499 27.20 -7.73 -1.29
CA SER A 499 26.09 -7.04 -0.63
C SER A 499 26.51 -5.97 0.37
N LYS A 500 27.77 -5.98 0.85
CA LYS A 500 28.35 -4.94 1.69
C LYS A 500 29.85 -5.14 1.93
N GLU A 501 30.59 -4.05 2.12
CA GLU A 501 32.05 -4.05 2.27
C GLU A 501 32.57 -4.93 3.43
N GLN A 502 31.94 -4.95 4.61
CA GLN A 502 32.49 -5.70 5.75
C GLN A 502 32.38 -7.23 5.59
N ILE A 503 31.53 -7.71 4.68
CA ILE A 503 31.33 -9.15 4.44
C ILE A 503 32.59 -9.77 3.81
N TRP A 504 33.45 -8.97 3.15
CA TRP A 504 34.76 -9.43 2.69
C TRP A 504 35.65 -9.94 3.84
N ILE A 505 35.53 -9.39 5.05
CA ILE A 505 36.22 -9.94 6.24
C ILE A 505 35.67 -11.32 6.59
N ILE A 506 34.35 -11.50 6.56
CA ILE A 506 33.71 -12.80 6.81
C ILE A 506 34.18 -13.81 5.75
N ALA A 507 34.28 -13.41 4.48
CA ALA A 507 34.85 -14.25 3.42
C ALA A 507 36.29 -14.67 3.70
N ALA A 508 37.12 -13.78 4.24
CA ALA A 508 38.47 -14.13 4.67
C ALA A 508 38.47 -15.22 5.76
N LEU A 509 37.50 -15.20 6.67
CA LEU A 509 37.36 -16.24 7.70
C LEU A 509 36.97 -17.61 7.13
N PHE A 510 36.29 -17.68 5.98
CA PHE A 510 36.11 -18.94 5.25
C PHE A 510 37.45 -19.47 4.72
N GLY A 511 38.31 -18.58 4.24
CA GLY A 511 39.68 -18.92 3.82
C GLY A 511 40.51 -19.45 5.00
N ALA A 512 40.46 -18.76 6.14
CA ALA A 512 41.15 -19.19 7.36
C ALA A 512 40.63 -20.56 7.84
N TYR A 513 39.31 -20.77 7.77
CA TYR A 513 38.70 -22.07 8.06
C TYR A 513 39.24 -23.18 7.16
N LEU A 514 39.30 -22.94 5.85
CA LEU A 514 39.85 -23.89 4.88
C LEU A 514 41.33 -24.20 5.14
N PHE A 515 42.10 -23.19 5.52
CA PHE A 515 43.52 -23.35 5.83
C PHE A 515 43.76 -24.18 7.09
N PHE A 516 43.14 -23.79 8.21
CA PHE A 516 43.41 -24.39 9.51
C PHE A 516 42.64 -25.67 9.77
N ILE A 517 41.38 -25.75 9.33
CA ILE A 517 40.49 -26.87 9.65
C ILE A 517 40.46 -27.89 8.51
N ASP A 518 40.09 -27.49 7.30
CA ASP A 518 39.97 -28.41 6.16
C ASP A 518 41.31 -28.70 5.46
N LYS A 519 42.40 -28.08 5.94
CA LYS A 519 43.79 -28.24 5.45
C LYS A 519 43.99 -27.96 3.95
N LYS A 520 43.07 -27.22 3.31
CA LYS A 520 43.19 -26.76 1.92
C LYS A 520 44.05 -25.50 1.85
N ARG A 521 45.36 -25.64 2.09
CA ARG A 521 46.28 -24.52 2.35
C ARG A 521 46.28 -23.44 1.26
N LEU A 522 46.47 -23.80 -0.01
CA LEU A 522 46.53 -22.83 -1.11
C LEU A 522 45.23 -22.05 -1.26
N MET A 523 44.11 -22.76 -1.36
CA MET A 523 42.77 -22.17 -1.48
C MET A 523 42.43 -21.33 -0.24
N GLY A 524 42.80 -21.80 0.95
CA GLY A 524 42.63 -21.06 2.20
C GLY A 524 43.41 -19.76 2.23
N ILE A 525 44.67 -19.75 1.78
CA ILE A 525 45.48 -18.53 1.65
C ILE A 525 44.84 -17.57 0.66
N LEU A 526 44.48 -18.04 -0.55
CA LEU A 526 43.88 -17.18 -1.58
C LEU A 526 42.56 -16.54 -1.10
N ILE A 527 41.67 -17.32 -0.49
CA ILE A 527 40.38 -16.84 0.02
C ILE A 527 40.53 -16.02 1.30
N THR A 528 41.68 -16.08 1.99
CA THR A 528 41.94 -15.18 3.12
C THR A 528 42.49 -13.84 2.62
N VAL A 529 43.55 -13.89 1.82
CA VAL A 529 44.32 -12.70 1.41
C VAL A 529 43.54 -11.83 0.42
N LEU A 530 42.89 -12.42 -0.58
CA LEU A 530 42.21 -11.64 -1.62
C LEU A 530 41.01 -10.84 -1.05
N PRO A 531 40.07 -11.42 -0.28
CA PRO A 531 39.02 -10.65 0.38
C PRO A 531 39.53 -9.59 1.36
N LEU A 532 40.59 -9.85 2.13
CA LEU A 532 41.20 -8.83 2.99
C LEU A 532 41.77 -7.66 2.18
N GLY A 533 42.42 -7.95 1.05
CA GLY A 533 42.92 -6.94 0.12
C GLY A 533 41.79 -6.11 -0.48
N ILE A 534 40.68 -6.75 -0.89
CA ILE A 534 39.49 -6.06 -1.42
C ILE A 534 38.86 -5.19 -0.34
N PHE A 535 38.65 -5.72 0.87
CA PHE A 535 38.12 -4.95 2.01
C PHE A 535 38.96 -3.71 2.28
N TYR A 536 40.28 -3.89 2.39
CA TYR A 536 41.21 -2.78 2.63
C TYR A 536 41.14 -1.75 1.50
N TYR A 537 41.17 -2.18 0.24
CA TYR A 537 41.05 -1.28 -0.91
C TYR A 537 39.72 -0.50 -0.89
N LEU A 538 38.60 -1.14 -0.57
CA LEU A 538 37.29 -0.49 -0.49
C LEU A 538 37.25 0.60 0.59
N ILE A 539 37.69 0.27 1.81
CA ILE A 539 37.63 1.18 2.96
C ILE A 539 38.69 2.28 2.88
N ALA A 540 39.92 1.94 2.49
CA ALA A 540 41.04 2.88 2.50
C ALA A 540 41.12 3.77 1.26
N LYS A 541 40.57 3.32 0.11
CA LYS A 541 40.73 4.02 -1.17
C LYS A 541 39.42 4.21 -1.93
N ALA A 542 38.73 3.14 -2.32
CA ALA A 542 37.63 3.23 -3.30
C ALA A 542 36.43 4.05 -2.81
N ILE A 543 35.95 3.80 -1.58
CA ILE A 543 34.82 4.55 -1.00
C ILE A 543 35.24 6.00 -0.70
N PRO A 544 36.39 6.28 -0.05
CA PRO A 544 36.84 7.65 0.15
C PRO A 544 37.02 8.47 -1.13
N GLU A 545 37.63 7.90 -2.17
CA GLU A 545 37.79 8.56 -3.48
C GLU A 545 36.43 8.84 -4.13
N ALA A 546 35.50 7.87 -4.11
CA ALA A 546 34.16 8.05 -4.64
C ALA A 546 33.33 9.08 -3.85
N ARG A 547 33.64 9.27 -2.56
CA ARG A 547 32.96 10.22 -1.67
C ARG A 547 33.57 11.63 -1.71
N GLY A 548 34.87 11.75 -2.00
CA GLY A 548 35.64 12.98 -1.81
C GLY A 548 35.91 13.31 -0.33
N ALA A 549 35.68 12.37 0.58
CA ALA A 549 35.89 12.52 2.02
C ALA A 549 36.18 11.16 2.68
N GLN A 550 36.64 11.17 3.93
CA GLN A 550 36.84 9.92 4.67
C GLN A 550 35.54 9.12 4.84
N HIS A 551 35.68 7.81 5.07
CA HIS A 551 34.54 6.91 5.28
C HIS A 551 33.75 7.33 6.53
N PHE A 552 32.44 7.55 6.37
CA PHE A 552 31.57 8.09 7.42
C PHE A 552 31.60 7.27 8.74
N ALA A 553 31.75 5.95 8.64
CA ALA A 553 31.80 5.02 9.77
C ALA A 553 32.99 5.26 10.72
N LEU A 554 34.04 5.98 10.32
CA LEU A 554 35.15 6.32 11.22
C LEU A 554 34.68 7.15 12.41
N SER A 555 33.69 8.02 12.20
CA SER A 555 33.07 8.81 13.29
C SER A 555 32.44 7.94 14.37
N TYR A 556 32.07 6.70 14.05
CA TYR A 556 31.48 5.77 15.01
C TYR A 556 32.48 5.18 16.00
N TYR A 557 33.78 5.30 15.70
CA TYR A 557 34.88 4.73 16.49
C TYR A 557 35.90 5.79 16.91
N SER A 558 35.48 7.06 17.02
CA SER A 558 36.32 8.19 17.42
C SER A 558 37.09 7.92 18.73
N ASP A 559 36.49 7.14 19.64
CA ASP A 559 37.07 6.67 20.90
C ASP A 559 38.34 5.82 20.74
N PHE A 560 38.58 5.26 19.55
CA PHE A 560 39.71 4.40 19.23
C PHE A 560 40.68 5.06 18.24
N GLY A 561 40.38 6.25 17.70
CA GLY A 561 41.28 7.03 16.86
C GLY A 561 40.63 7.56 15.58
N GLU A 562 41.42 8.26 14.77
CA GLU A 562 40.94 9.03 13.61
C GLU A 562 41.22 8.37 12.25
N SER A 563 41.93 7.25 12.22
CA SER A 563 42.22 6.50 10.98
C SER A 563 41.89 5.01 11.14
N PRO A 564 41.56 4.29 10.05
CA PRO A 564 41.29 2.84 10.11
C PRO A 564 42.40 2.05 10.83
N LEU A 565 43.66 2.34 10.52
CA LEU A 565 44.80 1.63 11.10
C LEU A 565 44.95 1.94 12.60
N THR A 566 44.77 3.20 13.00
CA THR A 566 44.85 3.62 14.40
C THR A 566 43.73 2.99 15.22
N ILE A 567 42.50 2.97 14.69
CA ILE A 567 41.34 2.34 15.33
C ILE A 567 41.61 0.85 15.56
N ILE A 568 42.02 0.11 14.52
CA ILE A 568 42.34 -1.32 14.62
C ILE A 568 43.43 -1.54 15.67
N ARG A 569 44.53 -0.78 15.60
CA ARG A 569 45.65 -0.87 16.56
C ARG A 569 45.17 -0.64 17.99
N ASN A 570 44.38 0.39 18.24
CA ASN A 570 43.94 0.75 19.59
C ASN A 570 42.90 -0.20 20.17
N ILE A 571 42.06 -0.82 19.33
CA ILE A 571 41.21 -1.94 19.75
C ILE A 571 42.09 -3.06 20.35
N PHE A 572 43.14 -3.49 19.66
CA PHE A 572 44.01 -4.56 20.18
C PHE A 572 44.87 -4.14 21.38
N LEU A 573 45.30 -2.87 21.44
CA LEU A 573 46.15 -2.37 22.53
C LEU A 573 45.38 -1.92 23.79
N SER A 574 44.04 -1.88 23.75
CA SER A 574 43.22 -1.38 24.88
C SER A 574 42.23 -2.43 25.43
N PRO A 575 42.69 -3.62 25.87
CA PRO A 575 41.79 -4.70 26.29
C PRO A 575 40.91 -4.33 27.49
N GLY A 576 41.41 -3.54 28.45
CA GLY A 576 40.63 -3.08 29.60
C GLY A 576 39.44 -2.20 29.19
N LYS A 577 39.64 -1.32 28.20
CA LYS A 577 38.57 -0.47 27.64
C LYS A 577 37.50 -1.32 26.94
N ILE A 578 37.93 -2.32 26.16
CA ILE A 578 37.00 -3.24 25.48
C ILE A 578 36.16 -4.02 26.49
N ILE A 579 36.79 -4.63 27.49
CA ILE A 579 36.08 -5.38 28.52
C ILE A 579 35.07 -4.46 29.24
N GLY A 580 35.48 -3.24 29.59
CA GLY A 580 34.58 -2.24 30.18
C GLY A 580 33.37 -1.92 29.30
N ILE A 581 33.55 -1.76 27.98
CA ILE A 581 32.46 -1.53 27.02
C ILE A 581 31.54 -2.76 26.91
N LEU A 582 32.10 -3.97 26.85
CA LEU A 582 31.34 -5.20 26.68
C LEU A 582 30.46 -5.54 27.89
N LEU A 583 30.86 -5.12 29.09
CA LEU A 583 30.12 -5.35 30.34
C LEU A 583 29.03 -4.29 30.61
N GLN A 584 28.90 -3.27 29.76
CA GLN A 584 27.82 -2.29 29.87
C GLN A 584 26.45 -2.95 29.65
N GLU A 585 25.44 -2.45 30.38
CA GLU A 585 24.08 -3.01 30.39
C GLU A 585 23.48 -3.12 28.98
N LYS A 586 23.64 -2.09 28.13
CA LYS A 586 23.06 -2.06 26.77
C LYS A 586 23.63 -3.18 25.88
N GLN A 587 24.93 -3.46 26.01
CA GLN A 587 25.65 -4.49 25.28
C GLN A 587 25.19 -5.88 25.73
N LEU A 588 25.04 -6.09 27.03
CA LEU A 588 24.51 -7.35 27.59
C LEU A 588 23.06 -7.60 27.18
N ILE A 589 22.21 -6.56 27.15
CA ILE A 589 20.83 -6.64 26.63
C ILE A 589 20.84 -7.04 25.14
N TYR A 590 21.68 -6.39 24.33
CA TYR A 590 21.81 -6.71 22.90
C TYR A 590 22.25 -8.17 22.68
N LEU A 591 23.29 -8.63 23.37
CA LEU A 591 23.75 -10.03 23.32
C LEU A 591 22.64 -11.00 23.76
N THR A 592 21.91 -10.67 24.83
CA THR A 592 20.77 -11.47 25.31
C THR A 592 19.68 -11.57 24.25
N LYS A 593 19.31 -10.47 23.60
CA LYS A 593 18.31 -10.46 22.50
C LYS A 593 18.72 -11.35 21.34
N ILE A 594 20.02 -11.43 21.05
CA ILE A 594 20.58 -12.20 19.94
C ILE A 594 20.68 -13.70 20.23
N PHE A 595 21.09 -14.10 21.44
CA PHE A 595 21.33 -15.51 21.79
C PHE A 595 20.14 -16.23 22.43
N SER A 596 19.27 -15.50 23.16
CA SER A 596 18.13 -16.11 23.86
C SER A 596 17.09 -16.79 22.96
N PRO A 597 16.84 -16.39 21.69
CA PRO A 597 15.90 -17.11 20.82
C PRO A 597 16.29 -18.57 20.53
N LEU A 598 17.56 -18.95 20.74
CA LEU A 598 18.05 -20.32 20.67
C LEU A 598 18.41 -20.91 22.03
N GLY A 599 17.97 -20.27 23.12
CA GLY A 599 18.29 -20.66 24.48
C GLY A 599 19.80 -20.68 24.74
N PHE A 600 20.55 -19.75 24.14
CA PHE A 600 22.02 -19.68 24.31
C PHE A 600 22.79 -20.92 23.84
N LEU A 601 22.17 -21.88 23.13
CA LEU A 601 22.86 -23.08 22.62
C LEU A 601 24.08 -22.73 21.77
N SER A 602 24.02 -21.62 21.02
CA SER A 602 25.11 -21.13 20.19
C SER A 602 26.41 -20.90 20.95
N LEU A 603 26.37 -20.63 22.26
CA LEU A 603 27.56 -20.40 23.08
C LEU A 603 28.29 -21.70 23.44
N LEU A 604 27.63 -22.85 23.35
CA LEU A 604 28.23 -24.16 23.66
C LEU A 604 29.19 -24.65 22.56
N PHE A 605 29.27 -23.96 21.41
CA PHE A 605 30.20 -24.26 20.33
C PHE A 605 30.85 -22.98 19.76
N PRO A 606 31.76 -22.33 20.49
CA PRO A 606 32.26 -21.00 20.12
C PRO A 606 33.08 -20.96 18.82
N LEU A 607 33.57 -22.11 18.31
CA LEU A 607 34.43 -22.16 17.12
C LEU A 607 33.77 -21.52 15.88
N THR A 608 32.47 -21.72 15.67
CA THR A 608 31.74 -21.09 14.55
C THR A 608 31.32 -19.65 14.83
N LEU A 609 31.37 -19.20 16.08
CA LEU A 609 31.12 -17.80 16.42
C LEU A 609 32.27 -16.88 15.98
N ILE A 610 33.42 -17.42 15.57
CA ILE A 610 34.49 -16.60 14.97
C ILE A 610 33.99 -15.78 13.78
N PHE A 611 33.04 -16.34 13.01
CA PHE A 611 32.46 -15.69 11.83
C PHE A 611 31.57 -14.48 12.17
N ILE A 612 31.03 -14.39 13.39
CA ILE A 612 30.25 -13.22 13.80
C ILE A 612 31.12 -12.10 14.36
N LEU A 613 32.37 -12.39 14.74
CA LEU A 613 33.21 -11.43 15.45
C LEU A 613 33.37 -10.08 14.73
N PRO A 614 33.60 -10.02 13.40
CA PRO A 614 33.75 -8.73 12.71
C PRO A 614 32.55 -7.80 12.94
N ASP A 615 31.35 -8.26 12.58
CA ASP A 615 30.13 -7.44 12.69
C ASP A 615 29.68 -7.28 14.15
N LEU A 616 29.93 -8.28 15.01
CA LEU A 616 29.65 -8.16 16.44
C LEU A 616 30.52 -7.07 17.10
N PHE A 617 31.82 -7.01 16.80
CA PHE A 617 32.69 -5.94 17.30
C PHE A 617 32.32 -4.58 16.73
N ILE A 618 32.01 -4.51 15.43
CA ILE A 618 31.49 -3.29 14.78
C ILE A 618 30.28 -2.75 15.57
N ASN A 619 29.33 -3.62 15.92
CA ASN A 619 28.11 -3.21 16.63
C ASN A 619 28.37 -2.84 18.10
N LEU A 620 29.19 -3.63 18.81
CA LEU A 620 29.42 -3.46 20.25
C LEU A 620 30.32 -2.26 20.58
N LEU A 621 31.31 -1.95 19.73
CA LEU A 621 32.30 -0.90 19.98
C LEU A 621 31.91 0.48 19.41
N SER A 622 30.84 0.55 18.61
CA SER A 622 30.38 1.79 17.99
C SER A 622 29.76 2.76 19.00
N ASN A 623 29.99 4.06 18.87
CA ASN A 623 29.27 5.08 19.63
C ASN A 623 27.80 5.25 19.14
N ASN A 624 27.46 4.78 17.94
CA ASN A 624 26.10 4.82 17.41
C ASN A 624 25.27 3.68 18.02
N SER A 625 24.27 4.06 18.81
CA SER A 625 23.39 3.13 19.53
C SER A 625 22.53 2.26 18.63
N GLN A 626 22.23 2.70 17.40
CA GLN A 626 21.38 1.95 16.46
C GLN A 626 22.00 0.61 16.05
N LEU A 627 23.33 0.50 16.03
CA LEU A 627 24.02 -0.75 15.68
C LEU A 627 23.81 -1.85 16.75
N ARG A 628 23.42 -1.47 17.98
CA ARG A 628 23.07 -2.38 19.07
C ARG A 628 21.56 -2.63 19.19
N GLU A 629 20.80 -2.32 18.16
CA GLU A 629 19.40 -2.68 18.07
C GLU A 629 19.20 -3.81 17.06
N ILE A 630 18.34 -4.77 17.44
CA ILE A 630 17.94 -5.87 16.54
C ILE A 630 16.83 -5.46 15.56
N TYR A 631 16.33 -4.21 15.70
CA TYR A 631 15.24 -3.67 14.89
C TYR A 631 15.66 -3.38 13.44
N TYR A 632 16.97 -3.14 13.24
CA TYR A 632 17.58 -2.81 11.95
C TYR A 632 18.35 -4.01 11.39
N GLN A 633 18.93 -3.84 10.19
CA GLN A 633 19.67 -4.83 9.41
C GLN A 633 21.02 -5.30 10.01
N TYR A 634 21.49 -4.69 11.11
CA TYR A 634 22.85 -4.92 11.65
C TYR A 634 23.10 -6.35 12.18
N THR A 635 22.07 -7.19 12.25
CA THR A 635 22.16 -8.59 12.67
C THR A 635 22.25 -9.58 11.50
N ALA A 636 22.11 -9.12 10.25
CA ALA A 636 21.99 -9.98 9.06
C ALA A 636 23.14 -10.99 8.88
N THR A 637 24.38 -10.57 9.15
CA THR A 637 25.58 -11.41 9.06
C THR A 637 25.84 -12.24 10.32
N ILE A 638 25.24 -11.83 11.45
CA ILE A 638 25.39 -12.48 12.76
C ILE A 638 24.45 -13.69 12.86
N THR A 639 23.18 -13.54 12.46
CA THR A 639 22.14 -14.57 12.58
C THR A 639 22.54 -15.92 11.96
N PRO A 640 23.10 -16.01 10.74
CA PRO A 640 23.54 -17.28 10.12
C PRO A 640 24.40 -18.15 11.03
N PHE A 641 25.45 -17.56 11.60
CA PHE A 641 26.45 -18.29 12.34
C PHE A 641 26.03 -18.57 13.78
N ILE A 642 25.09 -17.80 14.33
CA ILE A 642 24.42 -18.15 15.58
C ILE A 642 23.63 -19.44 15.43
N PHE A 643 22.91 -19.60 14.33
CA PHE A 643 22.18 -20.83 14.04
C PHE A 643 23.11 -22.00 13.73
N ILE A 644 24.13 -21.79 12.90
CA ILE A 644 25.17 -22.82 12.65
C ILE A 644 25.77 -23.27 13.99
N SER A 645 26.16 -22.33 14.85
CA SER A 645 26.74 -22.64 16.15
C SER A 645 25.80 -23.46 17.04
N ALA A 646 24.51 -23.12 17.08
CA ALA A 646 23.53 -23.90 17.84
C ALA A 646 23.35 -25.33 17.29
N ILE A 647 23.39 -25.51 15.96
CA ILE A 647 23.34 -26.83 15.32
C ILE A 647 24.56 -27.68 15.73
N TYR A 648 25.75 -27.09 15.68
CA TYR A 648 27.00 -27.76 16.11
C TYR A 648 27.05 -28.02 17.61
N ALA A 649 26.48 -27.13 18.43
CA ALA A 649 26.32 -27.35 19.86
C ALA A 649 25.48 -28.59 20.14
N VAL A 650 24.32 -28.75 19.49
CA VAL A 650 23.50 -29.96 19.63
C VAL A 650 24.27 -31.21 19.21
N ALA A 651 25.00 -31.17 18.10
CA ALA A 651 25.84 -32.30 17.66
C ALA A 651 26.91 -32.67 18.69
N THR A 652 27.57 -31.66 19.27
CA THR A 652 28.64 -31.83 20.26
C THR A 652 28.09 -32.40 21.57
N VAL A 653 26.97 -31.86 22.05
CA VAL A 653 26.31 -32.35 23.27
C VAL A 653 25.78 -33.76 23.05
N GLN A 654 25.21 -34.09 21.89
CA GLN A 654 24.80 -35.46 21.55
C GLN A 654 25.97 -36.44 21.58
N LYS A 655 27.13 -36.04 21.05
CA LYS A 655 28.33 -36.87 21.06
C LYS A 655 28.82 -37.15 22.49
N ARG A 656 28.72 -36.17 23.39
CA ARG A 656 29.19 -36.28 24.79
C ARG A 656 28.16 -36.89 25.74
N PHE A 657 26.88 -36.66 25.49
CA PHE A 657 25.74 -37.04 26.32
C PHE A 657 24.65 -37.70 25.48
N SER A 658 24.95 -38.86 24.90
CA SER A 658 24.06 -39.61 24.00
C SER A 658 22.72 -40.03 24.60
N LYS A 659 22.59 -40.01 25.94
CA LYS A 659 21.33 -40.26 26.65
C LYS A 659 20.29 -39.15 26.44
N ILE A 660 20.71 -37.92 26.12
CA ILE A 660 19.79 -36.82 25.85
C ILE A 660 19.20 -37.04 24.45
N SER A 661 17.88 -37.16 24.33
CA SER A 661 17.26 -37.41 23.02
C SER A 661 17.22 -36.15 22.13
N PHE A 662 17.25 -36.31 20.80
CA PHE A 662 16.99 -35.19 19.87
C PHE A 662 15.64 -34.50 20.12
N ARG A 663 14.67 -35.22 20.68
CA ARG A 663 13.37 -34.67 21.04
C ARG A 663 13.48 -33.59 22.12
N PHE A 664 14.39 -33.75 23.08
CA PHE A 664 14.66 -32.73 24.10
C PHE A 664 15.13 -31.43 23.44
N PHE A 665 16.16 -31.49 22.60
CA PHE A 665 16.69 -30.32 21.90
C PHE A 665 15.67 -29.67 21.00
N MET A 666 14.89 -30.45 20.25
CA MET A 666 13.79 -29.95 19.43
C MET A 666 12.81 -29.11 20.26
N TRP A 667 12.35 -29.61 21.40
CA TRP A 667 11.43 -28.85 22.25
C TRP A 667 12.08 -27.64 22.90
N TYR A 668 13.32 -27.78 23.37
CA TYR A 668 14.09 -26.68 23.94
C TYR A 668 14.19 -25.51 22.95
N ILE A 669 14.60 -25.79 21.71
CA ILE A 669 14.75 -24.80 20.64
C ILE A 669 13.40 -24.17 20.28
N LEU A 670 12.34 -24.98 20.14
CA LEU A 670 11.02 -24.46 19.80
C LEU A 670 10.46 -23.56 20.91
N ILE A 671 10.61 -23.94 22.17
CA ILE A 671 10.18 -23.14 23.31
C ILE A 671 10.98 -21.84 23.36
N SER A 672 12.31 -21.90 23.26
CA SER A 672 13.15 -20.68 23.23
C SER A 672 12.79 -19.76 22.06
N ALA A 673 12.53 -20.30 20.87
CA ALA A 673 12.15 -19.51 19.71
C ALA A 673 10.77 -18.86 19.88
N ILE A 674 9.78 -19.59 20.42
CA ILE A 674 8.44 -19.05 20.70
C ILE A 674 8.51 -17.97 21.79
N LEU A 675 9.27 -18.18 22.86
CA LEU A 675 9.47 -17.18 23.91
C LEU A 675 10.19 -15.94 23.37
N GLY A 676 11.22 -16.13 22.54
CA GLY A 676 11.90 -15.04 21.85
C GLY A 676 10.94 -14.25 20.94
N ALA A 677 10.16 -14.94 20.11
CA ALA A 677 9.14 -14.32 19.27
C ALA A 677 8.07 -13.57 20.07
N TYR A 678 7.67 -14.10 21.24
CA TYR A 678 6.68 -13.47 22.11
C TYR A 678 7.23 -12.25 22.84
N PHE A 679 8.38 -12.36 23.51
CA PHE A 679 8.89 -11.27 24.36
C PHE A 679 9.61 -10.17 23.57
N ILE A 680 10.21 -10.52 22.43
CA ILE A 680 11.10 -9.64 21.67
C ILE A 680 10.53 -9.35 20.27
N GLY A 681 9.85 -10.30 19.63
CA GLY A 681 9.49 -10.24 18.21
C GLY A 681 8.41 -9.22 17.82
N PRO A 682 8.30 -8.87 16.52
CA PRO A 682 7.32 -7.92 15.98
C PRO A 682 5.94 -8.49 15.68
N LEU A 683 5.74 -9.82 15.71
CA LEU A 683 4.50 -10.45 15.24
C LEU A 683 3.27 -10.00 16.05
N PRO A 684 2.05 -10.00 15.48
CA PRO A 684 0.82 -9.57 16.17
C PRO A 684 0.53 -10.32 17.48
N GLY A 685 1.07 -11.52 17.65
CA GLY A 685 0.95 -12.30 18.87
C GLY A 685 2.04 -12.05 19.92
N SER A 686 2.96 -11.12 19.70
CA SER A 686 4.01 -10.78 20.67
C SER A 686 3.49 -9.84 21.77
N LYS A 687 4.29 -9.69 22.83
CA LYS A 687 3.99 -8.81 23.96
C LYS A 687 3.94 -7.34 23.54
N ASN A 688 4.81 -6.93 22.61
CA ASN A 688 4.91 -5.58 22.06
C ASN A 688 4.89 -5.67 20.52
N PRO A 689 3.73 -5.93 19.90
CA PRO A 689 3.65 -6.21 18.49
C PRO A 689 3.93 -4.95 17.65
N ASN A 690 4.65 -5.10 16.53
CA ASN A 690 4.80 -4.04 15.53
C ASN A 690 3.72 -4.20 14.47
N ILE A 691 2.56 -3.60 14.74
CA ILE A 691 1.34 -3.71 13.91
C ILE A 691 0.89 -2.37 13.31
N ASN A 692 1.73 -1.34 13.39
CA ASN A 692 1.37 0.00 12.94
C ASN A 692 0.96 0.03 11.46
N MET A 693 1.54 -0.81 10.61
CA MET A 693 1.14 -0.93 9.19
C MET A 693 -0.29 -1.44 8.97
N PHE A 694 -0.87 -2.12 9.96
CA PHE A 694 -2.24 -2.60 9.90
C PHE A 694 -3.21 -1.63 10.58
N THR A 695 -2.79 -1.00 11.68
CA THR A 695 -3.67 -0.24 12.56
C THR A 695 -3.64 1.28 12.35
N LYS A 696 -2.51 1.82 11.89
CA LYS A 696 -2.31 3.26 11.66
C LYS A 696 -2.31 3.56 10.16
N GLN A 697 -3.42 3.24 9.50
CA GLN A 697 -3.58 3.56 8.08
C GLN A 697 -3.78 5.07 7.90
N LEU A 698 -3.11 5.65 6.91
CA LEU A 698 -3.28 7.05 6.57
C LEU A 698 -4.62 7.24 5.83
N PRO A 699 -5.60 8.00 6.36
CA PRO A 699 -6.94 8.08 5.78
C PRO A 699 -6.96 8.61 4.33
N GLN A 700 -6.00 9.48 3.99
CA GLN A 700 -5.89 10.14 2.69
C GLN A 700 -4.86 9.46 1.76
N LYS A 701 -4.45 8.22 2.08
CA LYS A 701 -3.38 7.52 1.33
C LYS A 701 -3.64 7.44 -0.18
N GLU A 702 -4.88 7.20 -0.59
CA GLU A 702 -5.25 7.07 -2.01
C GLU A 702 -5.13 8.41 -2.72
N THR A 703 -5.58 9.50 -2.09
CA THR A 703 -5.43 10.84 -2.67
C THR A 703 -3.97 11.24 -2.80
N ILE A 704 -3.15 10.97 -1.77
CA ILE A 704 -1.71 11.25 -1.81
C ILE A 704 -1.05 10.42 -2.91
N ALA A 705 -1.27 9.11 -2.95
CA ALA A 705 -0.69 8.23 -3.97
C ALA A 705 -1.06 8.67 -5.39
N ASN A 706 -2.35 8.95 -5.65
CA ASN A 706 -2.82 9.45 -6.94
C ASN A 706 -2.16 10.79 -7.31
N PHE A 707 -1.95 11.68 -6.33
CA PHE A 707 -1.22 12.93 -6.56
C PHE A 707 0.23 12.65 -6.94
N LEU A 708 0.95 11.83 -6.17
CA LEU A 708 2.36 11.50 -6.43
C LEU A 708 2.57 10.87 -7.82
N ASP A 709 1.67 9.97 -8.23
CA ASP A 709 1.70 9.30 -9.54
C ASP A 709 1.42 10.27 -10.69
N SER A 710 0.68 11.35 -10.44
CA SER A 710 0.38 12.37 -11.44
C SER A 710 1.58 13.28 -11.77
N ILE A 711 2.61 13.31 -10.91
CA ILE A 711 3.76 14.19 -11.08
C ILE A 711 4.71 13.63 -12.15
N PRO A 712 4.95 14.36 -13.26
CA PRO A 712 5.87 13.90 -14.29
C PRO A 712 7.30 13.69 -13.77
N GLN A 713 7.92 12.55 -14.09
CA GLN A 713 9.27 12.17 -13.62
C GLN A 713 10.39 13.15 -14.01
N LYS A 714 10.15 14.05 -14.97
CA LYS A 714 11.11 15.08 -15.39
C LYS A 714 11.36 16.15 -14.32
N PHE A 715 10.39 16.38 -13.43
CA PHE A 715 10.52 17.39 -12.38
C PHE A 715 11.36 16.88 -11.23
N SER A 716 12.26 17.74 -10.75
CA SER A 716 13.00 17.56 -9.52
C SER A 716 12.10 17.82 -8.31
N ILE A 717 12.25 17.01 -7.27
CA ILE A 717 11.38 17.10 -6.09
C ILE A 717 12.19 17.19 -4.82
N ALA A 718 11.80 18.07 -3.89
CA ALA A 718 12.16 17.99 -2.49
C ALA A 718 10.97 17.43 -1.71
N ALA A 719 11.17 16.34 -0.96
CA ALA A 719 10.09 15.72 -0.22
C ALA A 719 10.49 15.39 1.23
N THR A 720 9.53 15.33 2.14
CA THR A 720 9.74 14.74 3.47
C THR A 720 10.10 13.26 3.34
N ASN A 721 10.90 12.73 4.27
CA ASN A 721 11.51 11.40 4.16
C ASN A 721 10.49 10.27 3.90
N ASN A 722 9.32 10.34 4.56
CA ASN A 722 8.20 9.40 4.44
C ASN A 722 7.54 9.35 3.06
N LEU A 723 7.79 10.32 2.17
CA LEU A 723 7.31 10.32 0.78
C LEU A 723 8.39 9.81 -0.19
N GLY A 724 9.67 9.88 0.17
CA GLY A 724 10.74 9.79 -0.81
C GLY A 724 10.90 8.42 -1.47
N SER A 725 10.49 7.33 -0.82
CA SER A 725 10.49 5.99 -1.43
C SER A 725 9.45 5.84 -2.54
N HIS A 726 8.38 6.65 -2.55
CA HIS A 726 7.36 6.66 -3.60
C HIS A 726 7.76 7.48 -4.83
N LEU A 727 8.85 8.23 -4.70
CA LEU A 727 9.25 9.26 -5.65
C LEU A 727 10.67 9.01 -6.18
N SER A 728 11.25 7.84 -5.89
CA SER A 728 12.64 7.49 -6.21
C SER A 728 12.89 7.23 -7.70
N HIS A 729 11.86 6.98 -8.51
CA HIS A 729 11.98 6.81 -9.98
C HIS A 729 12.07 8.15 -10.71
N ARG A 730 13.11 8.92 -10.38
CA ARG A 730 13.49 10.16 -11.05
C ARG A 730 14.97 10.45 -10.82
N GLN A 731 15.52 11.35 -11.63
CA GLN A 731 16.94 11.70 -11.55
C GLN A 731 17.28 12.52 -10.31
N LYS A 732 16.40 13.47 -9.93
CA LYS A 732 16.62 14.41 -8.83
C LYS A 732 15.49 14.32 -7.81
N ILE A 733 15.80 13.77 -6.64
CA ILE A 733 14.92 13.77 -5.48
C ILE A 733 15.71 14.06 -4.20
N TYR A 734 15.36 15.18 -3.58
CA TYR A 734 15.99 15.72 -2.38
C TYR A 734 15.14 15.43 -1.14
N THR A 735 15.80 15.39 0.02
CA THR A 735 15.14 15.20 1.31
C THR A 735 15.07 16.53 2.05
N ILE A 736 13.86 16.98 2.38
CA ILE A 736 13.62 18.21 3.13
C ILE A 736 14.42 18.20 4.44
N PRO A 737 15.14 19.29 4.78
CA PRO A 737 15.06 20.64 4.20
C PRO A 737 16.02 20.87 3.03
N VAL A 738 16.87 19.89 2.71
CA VAL A 738 17.88 20.03 1.67
C VAL A 738 17.20 19.99 0.30
N GLY A 739 17.64 20.90 -0.58
CA GLY A 739 17.18 20.94 -1.98
C GLY A 739 15.83 21.62 -2.21
N ILE A 740 15.20 22.22 -1.19
CA ILE A 740 13.97 23.04 -1.36
C ILE A 740 14.19 24.13 -2.42
N ASP A 741 15.29 24.87 -2.31
CA ASP A 741 15.64 25.96 -3.23
C ASP A 741 16.12 25.48 -4.59
N GLN A 742 16.27 24.18 -4.82
CA GLN A 742 16.66 23.59 -6.12
C GLN A 742 15.52 22.81 -6.78
N ALA A 743 14.63 22.21 -6.00
CA ALA A 743 13.52 21.43 -6.50
C ALA A 743 12.51 22.26 -7.28
N ASP A 744 11.85 21.63 -8.24
CA ASP A 744 10.72 22.20 -8.96
C ASP A 744 9.48 22.17 -8.06
N ILE A 745 9.26 21.01 -7.41
CA ILE A 745 8.09 20.71 -6.60
C ILE A 745 8.53 20.30 -5.20
N ILE A 746 7.87 20.84 -4.17
CA ILE A 746 8.16 20.60 -2.77
C ILE A 746 6.95 19.94 -2.12
N LEU A 747 7.16 18.77 -1.53
CA LEU A 747 6.11 17.91 -0.99
C LEU A 747 6.33 17.67 0.50
N PHE A 748 5.33 17.97 1.31
CA PHE A 748 5.33 17.68 2.74
C PHE A 748 4.25 16.66 3.08
N LEU A 749 4.61 15.65 3.88
CA LEU A 749 3.66 14.83 4.62
C LEU A 749 3.99 14.95 6.12
N LEU A 750 3.30 15.86 6.79
CA LEU A 750 3.60 16.34 8.14
C LEU A 750 2.99 15.46 9.23
N ASN A 751 3.31 14.16 9.22
CA ASN A 751 2.73 13.18 10.14
C ASN A 751 3.75 12.27 10.85
N ASP A 752 5.05 12.46 10.61
CA ASP A 752 6.10 11.62 11.18
C ASP A 752 6.68 12.28 12.45
N PRO A 753 6.36 11.78 13.66
CA PRO A 753 6.86 12.34 14.91
C PRO A 753 8.37 12.11 15.11
N PHE A 754 8.98 11.19 14.35
CA PHE A 754 10.40 10.88 14.42
C PHE A 754 11.19 11.53 13.27
N ALA A 755 10.54 12.40 12.50
CA ALA A 755 11.16 13.02 11.34
C ALA A 755 12.42 13.81 11.72
N GLN A 756 13.38 13.84 10.81
CA GLN A 756 14.59 14.64 10.90
C GLN A 756 14.68 15.48 9.62
N PRO A 757 14.60 16.83 9.71
CA PRO A 757 14.41 17.66 10.89
C PRO A 757 13.05 17.42 11.55
N SER A 758 12.91 17.80 12.81
CA SER A 758 11.71 17.49 13.62
C SER A 758 10.41 17.87 12.92
N LEU A 759 9.31 17.16 13.22
CA LEU A 759 7.99 17.47 12.66
C LEU A 759 7.62 18.96 12.84
N LYS A 760 7.92 19.53 14.01
CA LYS A 760 7.71 20.95 14.29
C LYS A 760 8.48 21.84 13.30
N ALA A 761 9.76 21.54 13.07
CA ALA A 761 10.58 22.30 12.11
C ALA A 761 10.06 22.16 10.67
N GLN A 762 9.54 20.99 10.29
CA GLN A 762 8.92 20.80 8.96
C GLN A 762 7.63 21.60 8.81
N ILE A 763 6.78 21.62 9.84
CA ILE A 763 5.58 22.46 9.87
C ILE A 763 5.96 23.94 9.73
N GLU A 764 6.91 24.42 10.53
CA GLU A 764 7.41 25.80 10.45
C GLU A 764 7.99 26.13 9.06
N THR A 765 8.67 25.17 8.42
CA THR A 765 9.20 25.34 7.05
C THR A 765 8.05 25.46 6.05
N ALA A 766 7.06 24.57 6.12
CA ALA A 766 5.90 24.61 5.24
C ALA A 766 5.07 25.89 5.45
N ASP A 767 4.96 26.40 6.67
CA ASP A 767 4.27 27.66 6.98
C ASP A 767 5.03 28.86 6.40
N LYS A 768 6.35 28.93 6.57
CA LYS A 768 7.19 29.95 5.93
C LYS A 768 7.05 29.94 4.41
N MET A 769 6.98 28.76 3.79
CA MET A 769 6.80 28.63 2.34
C MET A 769 5.44 29.11 1.83
N LYS A 770 4.40 29.14 2.67
CA LYS A 770 3.11 29.75 2.28
C LYS A 770 3.21 31.26 2.13
N GLU A 771 4.07 31.89 2.92
CA GLU A 771 4.29 33.33 2.91
C GLU A 771 5.37 33.75 1.89
N ASP A 772 6.24 32.81 1.50
CA ASP A 772 7.31 33.04 0.53
C ASP A 772 6.77 33.16 -0.90
N LYS A 773 7.00 34.32 -1.50
CA LYS A 773 6.57 34.65 -2.86
C LYS A 773 7.17 33.74 -3.92
N ASN A 774 8.27 33.05 -3.67
CA ASN A 774 8.90 32.14 -4.63
C ASN A 774 8.15 30.81 -4.78
N TYR A 775 7.21 30.50 -3.90
CA TYR A 775 6.47 29.24 -3.89
C TYR A 775 4.96 29.50 -4.05
N ILE A 776 4.27 28.52 -4.64
CA ILE A 776 2.81 28.52 -4.81
C ILE A 776 2.29 27.23 -4.21
N GLN A 777 1.41 27.31 -3.22
CA GLN A 777 0.74 26.13 -2.67
C GLN A 777 -0.33 25.65 -3.66
N VAL A 778 -0.06 24.58 -4.40
CA VAL A 778 -0.97 24.05 -5.42
C VAL A 778 -1.93 22.99 -4.90
N PHE A 779 -1.60 22.36 -3.76
CA PHE A 779 -2.43 21.33 -3.15
C PHE A 779 -2.27 21.32 -1.63
N LYS A 780 -3.39 21.10 -0.93
CA LYS A 780 -3.39 20.85 0.51
C LYS A 780 -4.56 19.94 0.87
N GLN A 781 -4.26 18.85 1.57
CA GLN A 781 -5.26 17.99 2.17
C GLN A 781 -4.69 17.41 3.47
N GLY A 782 -5.32 17.74 4.61
CA GLY A 782 -4.79 17.36 5.92
C GLY A 782 -3.33 17.79 6.11
N ASP A 783 -2.48 16.82 6.48
CA ASP A 783 -1.05 16.99 6.71
C ASP A 783 -0.21 16.91 5.42
N PHE A 784 -0.85 16.66 4.27
CA PHE A 784 -0.17 16.63 2.97
C PHE A 784 -0.28 18.00 2.28
N ILE A 785 0.87 18.60 1.98
CA ILE A 785 0.98 19.94 1.41
C ILE A 785 1.95 19.91 0.23
N VAL A 786 1.59 20.57 -0.86
CA VAL A 786 2.40 20.65 -2.06
C VAL A 786 2.60 22.09 -2.46
N PHE A 787 3.87 22.43 -2.69
CA PHE A 787 4.29 23.70 -3.27
C PHE A 787 4.97 23.45 -4.60
N GLU A 788 4.76 24.38 -5.53
CA GLU A 788 5.53 24.47 -6.76
C GLU A 788 6.29 25.79 -6.75
N LYS A 789 7.51 25.82 -7.27
CA LYS A 789 8.20 27.09 -7.40
C LYS A 789 7.54 27.96 -8.46
N ARG A 790 7.41 29.24 -8.15
CA ARG A 790 6.89 30.27 -9.06
C ARG A 790 7.76 30.38 -10.32
N ASN A 791 9.07 30.12 -10.25
CA ASN A 791 9.94 30.17 -11.43
C ASN A 791 9.69 29.03 -12.44
N LEU A 792 9.03 27.92 -12.05
CA LEU A 792 8.45 26.98 -13.03
C LEU A 792 7.46 27.67 -13.98
N TYR A 793 6.91 28.80 -13.54
CA TYR A 793 5.99 29.64 -14.26
C TYR A 793 6.64 30.93 -14.80
N LEU A 794 7.92 31.21 -14.46
CA LEU A 794 8.63 32.44 -14.85
C LEU A 794 9.90 32.21 -15.70
N GLU A 795 10.66 31.11 -15.55
CA GLU A 795 12.04 30.99 -16.06
C GLU A 795 12.52 29.53 -16.37
N GLU A 796 11.96 28.80 -17.34
CA GLU A 796 12.73 27.73 -18.02
C GLU A 796 12.91 28.00 -19.53
N HIS A 797 13.59 29.12 -19.75
CA HIS A 797 14.75 29.36 -20.64
C HIS A 797 14.75 28.87 -22.10
N GLU A 798 14.41 29.81 -23.00
CA GLU A 798 15.19 30.27 -24.18
C GLU A 798 15.66 29.29 -25.28
N LYS A 799 15.50 27.98 -25.14
CA LYS A 799 15.73 27.02 -26.25
C LYS A 799 14.53 26.17 -26.64
N LYS A 800 13.36 26.41 -26.04
CA LYS A 800 12.12 25.67 -26.38
C LYS A 800 10.87 26.56 -26.39
N ILE A 801 10.91 27.68 -27.11
CA ILE A 801 9.72 28.49 -27.48
C ILE A 801 8.87 27.74 -28.53
N LYS A 802 8.50 26.49 -28.24
CA LYS A 802 7.46 25.74 -28.96
C LYS A 802 6.53 24.95 -28.03
N GLN A 803 6.77 24.91 -26.71
CA GLN A 803 5.90 24.20 -25.76
C GLN A 803 5.92 24.85 -24.38
N VAL A 804 5.12 25.89 -24.17
CA VAL A 804 4.81 26.44 -22.83
C VAL A 804 3.38 26.00 -22.48
N LYS A 805 3.14 25.55 -21.23
CA LYS A 805 1.81 25.59 -20.62
C LYS A 805 1.83 26.64 -19.54
N LEU A 806 1.40 27.86 -19.88
CA LEU A 806 0.84 28.75 -18.87
C LEU A 806 -0.48 28.13 -18.40
N PHE A 807 -1.18 28.75 -17.44
CA PHE A 807 -2.58 28.37 -17.16
C PHE A 807 -3.30 28.10 -18.50
N PRO A 808 -3.91 26.92 -18.72
CA PRO A 808 -4.28 26.50 -20.08
C PRO A 808 -5.22 27.47 -20.82
N LEU A 809 -5.87 28.38 -20.10
CA LEU A 809 -6.77 29.41 -20.61
C LEU A 809 -6.22 30.83 -20.47
N SER A 810 -4.93 31.03 -20.15
CA SER A 810 -4.32 32.36 -20.19
C SER A 810 -4.09 32.81 -21.61
N ILE A 811 -4.16 34.12 -21.85
CA ILE A 811 -3.99 34.72 -23.17
C ILE A 811 -2.66 34.28 -23.81
N PRO A 812 -1.51 34.24 -23.11
CA PRO A 812 -0.28 33.73 -23.73
C PRO A 812 -0.32 32.22 -24.04
N SER A 813 -1.05 31.42 -23.25
CA SER A 813 -1.19 29.97 -23.52
C SER A 813 -2.02 29.74 -24.77
N LEU A 814 -3.12 30.49 -24.87
CA LEU A 814 -4.01 30.46 -26.02
C LEU A 814 -3.31 31.01 -27.27
N ALA A 815 -2.49 32.05 -27.14
CA ALA A 815 -1.71 32.62 -28.24
C ALA A 815 -0.72 31.61 -28.88
N HIS A 816 -0.22 30.65 -28.10
CA HIS A 816 0.69 29.59 -28.57
C HIS A 816 -0.02 28.26 -28.83
N ARG A 817 -1.36 28.22 -28.74
CA ARG A 817 -2.15 27.04 -29.00
C ARG A 817 -2.27 26.78 -30.50
N ASP A 818 -2.24 25.50 -30.89
CA ASP A 818 -2.53 25.08 -32.25
C ASP A 818 -4.05 24.99 -32.47
N TYR A 819 -4.58 25.83 -33.37
CA TYR A 819 -5.99 25.87 -33.74
C TYR A 819 -6.16 25.19 -35.09
N LYS A 820 -6.61 23.93 -35.06
CA LYS A 820 -6.74 23.11 -36.26
C LYS A 820 -7.87 23.63 -37.16
N LYS A 821 -7.65 23.58 -38.48
CA LYS A 821 -8.71 23.83 -39.47
C LYS A 821 -9.71 22.69 -39.40
N GLY A 822 -10.98 23.00 -39.12
CA GLY A 822 -12.09 22.06 -39.08
C GLY A 822 -13.11 22.31 -40.19
N GLU A 823 -14.09 21.42 -40.32
CA GLU A 823 -15.25 21.59 -41.18
C GLU A 823 -16.37 22.31 -40.41
N ILE A 824 -16.89 23.41 -40.98
CA ILE A 824 -18.15 24.03 -40.53
C ILE A 824 -19.29 23.33 -41.26
N LYS A 825 -20.04 22.50 -40.55
CA LYS A 825 -21.10 21.69 -41.10
C LYS A 825 -22.44 22.42 -41.03
N ILE A 826 -23.14 22.52 -42.16
CA ILE A 826 -24.54 22.97 -42.18
C ILE A 826 -25.41 21.85 -41.60
N GLU A 827 -26.07 22.12 -40.47
CA GLU A 827 -26.95 21.17 -39.79
C GLU A 827 -28.37 21.29 -40.31
N ASN A 828 -28.91 22.52 -40.36
CA ASN A 828 -30.27 22.78 -40.79
C ASN A 828 -30.37 24.13 -41.51
N LYS A 829 -31.16 24.20 -42.58
CA LYS A 829 -31.59 25.46 -43.18
C LYS A 829 -32.77 26.03 -42.37
N ILE A 830 -32.71 27.31 -42.01
CA ILE A 830 -33.73 27.98 -41.19
C ILE A 830 -34.73 28.71 -42.08
N GLU A 831 -34.30 29.81 -42.70
CA GLU A 831 -35.14 30.68 -43.52
C GLU A 831 -34.35 31.23 -44.70
N THR A 832 -35.00 31.41 -45.84
CA THR A 832 -34.47 32.16 -46.99
C THR A 832 -35.35 33.40 -47.16
N ASN A 833 -34.76 34.59 -47.09
CA ASN A 833 -35.44 35.84 -47.45
C ASN A 833 -34.78 36.47 -48.69
N LYS A 834 -35.28 37.63 -49.16
CA LYS A 834 -34.73 38.28 -50.36
C LYS A 834 -33.27 38.71 -50.23
N SER A 835 -32.76 38.90 -49.01
CA SER A 835 -31.43 39.46 -48.75
C SER A 835 -30.38 38.39 -48.43
N PHE A 836 -30.74 37.33 -47.71
CA PHE A 836 -29.83 36.27 -47.29
C PHE A 836 -30.58 34.97 -46.94
N THR A 837 -29.83 33.89 -46.80
CA THR A 837 -30.31 32.60 -46.31
C THR A 837 -29.63 32.24 -45.00
N SER A 838 -30.41 31.84 -44.00
CA SER A 838 -29.95 31.47 -42.66
C SER A 838 -29.88 29.96 -42.47
N TYR A 839 -28.84 29.52 -41.77
CA TYR A 839 -28.58 28.13 -41.43
C TYR A 839 -28.15 28.01 -39.96
N ILE A 840 -28.47 26.89 -39.34
CA ILE A 840 -27.75 26.42 -38.15
C ILE A 840 -26.55 25.63 -38.66
N ALA A 841 -25.35 26.04 -38.24
CA ALA A 841 -24.12 25.34 -38.51
C ALA A 841 -23.52 24.80 -37.20
N SER A 842 -22.58 23.86 -37.31
CA SER A 842 -21.78 23.39 -36.18
C SER A 842 -20.32 23.20 -36.58
N TYR A 843 -19.43 23.25 -35.60
CA TYR A 843 -17.99 23.02 -35.75
C TYR A 843 -17.42 22.42 -34.46
N LEU A 844 -16.22 21.84 -34.56
CA LEU A 844 -15.54 21.25 -33.40
C LEU A 844 -14.64 22.28 -32.71
N SER A 845 -14.73 22.33 -31.38
CA SER A 845 -13.84 23.11 -30.52
C SER A 845 -13.50 22.28 -29.29
N ASP A 846 -12.22 21.92 -29.12
CA ASP A 846 -11.75 21.05 -28.02
C ASP A 846 -12.44 19.69 -27.91
N GLY A 847 -12.85 19.14 -29.06
CA GLY A 847 -13.62 17.90 -29.13
C GLY A 847 -15.10 18.06 -28.79
N LEU A 848 -15.55 19.28 -28.47
CA LEU A 848 -16.95 19.63 -28.26
C LEU A 848 -17.57 20.09 -29.58
N LYS A 849 -18.82 19.69 -29.81
CA LYS A 849 -19.66 20.20 -30.90
C LYS A 849 -20.28 21.54 -30.48
N VAL A 850 -19.82 22.62 -31.12
CA VAL A 850 -20.30 23.99 -30.91
C VAL A 850 -21.16 24.42 -32.09
N TYR A 851 -22.33 25.00 -31.81
CA TYR A 851 -23.27 25.49 -32.82
C TYR A 851 -23.07 26.98 -33.10
N ALA A 852 -23.48 27.41 -34.29
CA ALA A 852 -23.46 28.79 -34.73
C ALA A 852 -24.62 29.08 -35.68
N LEU A 853 -25.07 30.34 -35.73
CA LEU A 853 -25.87 30.85 -36.83
C LEU A 853 -24.95 31.18 -38.01
N LEU A 854 -25.32 30.76 -39.21
CA LEU A 854 -24.67 31.09 -40.47
C LEU A 854 -25.66 31.79 -41.40
N ASN A 855 -25.42 33.04 -41.77
CA ASN A 855 -26.19 33.75 -42.78
C ASN A 855 -25.34 33.98 -44.04
N ILE A 856 -25.86 33.60 -45.20
CA ILE A 856 -25.22 33.75 -46.51
C ILE A 856 -26.03 34.74 -47.35
N PRO A 857 -25.44 35.86 -47.81
CA PRO A 857 -26.12 36.83 -48.68
C PRO A 857 -26.64 36.20 -49.98
N ASN A 858 -27.86 36.59 -50.38
CA ASN A 858 -28.50 36.18 -51.63
C ASN A 858 -28.22 37.21 -52.74
N ILE A 859 -26.95 37.60 -52.88
CA ILE A 859 -26.45 38.47 -53.95
C ILE A 859 -25.37 37.70 -54.75
N PRO A 860 -24.97 38.16 -55.95
CA PRO A 860 -23.89 37.52 -56.68
C PRO A 860 -22.62 37.40 -55.83
N LYS A 861 -22.09 36.18 -55.72
CA LYS A 861 -20.89 35.89 -54.92
C LYS A 861 -19.69 36.65 -55.50
N PRO A 862 -18.95 37.44 -54.69
CA PRO A 862 -17.70 38.05 -55.15
C PRO A 862 -16.67 36.98 -55.56
N GLN A 863 -15.69 37.37 -56.39
CA GLN A 863 -14.68 36.44 -56.92
C GLN A 863 -13.95 35.64 -55.84
N ASN A 864 -13.68 36.26 -54.69
CA ASN A 864 -12.95 35.65 -53.56
C ASN A 864 -13.87 35.08 -52.46
N GLY A 865 -15.20 35.15 -52.63
CA GLY A 865 -16.19 34.87 -51.57
C GLY A 865 -16.70 36.12 -50.86
N PHE A 866 -17.66 35.95 -49.96
CA PHE A 866 -18.22 37.02 -49.14
C PHE A 866 -17.30 37.33 -47.95
N PRO A 867 -17.01 38.61 -47.65
CA PRO A 867 -16.32 38.97 -46.41
C PRO A 867 -17.13 38.49 -45.20
N VAL A 868 -16.43 38.03 -44.16
CA VAL A 868 -17.05 37.34 -43.02
C VAL A 868 -17.06 38.23 -41.79
N ILE A 869 -18.23 38.39 -41.16
CA ILE A 869 -18.34 39.01 -39.82
C ILE A 869 -18.66 37.92 -38.79
N ILE A 870 -17.80 37.78 -37.79
CA ILE A 870 -18.07 36.99 -36.59
C ILE A 870 -18.74 37.87 -35.56
N VAL A 871 -19.98 37.54 -35.18
CA VAL A 871 -20.77 38.25 -34.17
C VAL A 871 -20.60 37.55 -32.83
N ASN A 872 -19.71 38.07 -32.00
CA ASN A 872 -19.45 37.61 -30.63
C ASN A 872 -20.52 38.21 -29.70
N HIS A 873 -21.45 37.38 -29.25
CA HIS A 873 -22.58 37.86 -28.44
C HIS A 873 -22.21 38.10 -26.98
N GLY A 874 -22.91 39.05 -26.35
CA GLY A 874 -22.84 39.30 -24.91
C GLY A 874 -23.49 38.21 -24.06
N TYR A 875 -23.40 38.37 -22.74
CA TYR A 875 -23.98 37.42 -21.80
C TYR A 875 -25.51 37.40 -21.91
N ILE A 876 -26.05 36.22 -22.15
CA ILE A 876 -27.47 35.89 -22.02
C ILE A 876 -27.51 34.62 -21.18
N ASN A 877 -28.48 34.51 -20.27
CA ASN A 877 -28.65 33.27 -19.50
C ASN A 877 -28.81 32.09 -20.46
N PRO A 878 -28.02 31.00 -20.35
CA PRO A 878 -28.08 29.88 -21.30
C PRO A 878 -29.48 29.30 -21.51
N LYS A 879 -30.36 29.36 -20.49
CA LYS A 879 -31.77 28.91 -20.59
C LYS A 879 -32.63 29.78 -21.50
N GLY A 880 -32.27 31.04 -21.69
CA GLY A 880 -32.97 32.01 -22.54
C GLY A 880 -32.22 32.36 -23.82
N TYR A 881 -31.04 31.76 -24.05
CA TYR A 881 -30.25 31.95 -25.26
C TYR A 881 -30.78 31.04 -26.38
N ASN A 882 -30.78 31.54 -27.61
CA ASN A 882 -31.20 30.78 -28.78
C ASN A 882 -30.30 31.10 -29.98
N THR A 883 -29.87 30.07 -30.71
CA THR A 883 -28.97 30.21 -31.87
C THR A 883 -29.50 31.22 -32.89
N VAL A 884 -30.82 31.26 -33.13
CA VAL A 884 -31.44 32.03 -34.23
C VAL A 884 -31.93 33.41 -33.79
N SER A 885 -32.64 33.51 -32.66
CA SER A 885 -33.30 34.76 -32.27
C SER A 885 -32.40 35.72 -31.49
N SER A 886 -31.38 35.23 -30.78
CA SER A 886 -30.43 36.09 -30.06
C SER A 886 -29.56 36.87 -31.06
N TYR A 887 -29.47 38.20 -30.89
CA TYR A 887 -28.72 39.11 -31.78
C TYR A 887 -29.21 39.11 -33.25
N LYS A 888 -30.47 38.74 -33.51
CA LYS A 888 -31.03 38.71 -34.87
C LYS A 888 -30.86 40.05 -35.62
N ASN A 889 -31.16 41.18 -34.97
CA ASN A 889 -31.08 42.49 -35.63
C ASN A 889 -29.68 42.81 -36.19
N ILE A 890 -28.62 42.47 -35.43
CA ILE A 890 -27.23 42.70 -35.84
C ILE A 890 -26.81 41.72 -36.94
N THR A 891 -27.12 40.44 -36.77
CA THR A 891 -26.76 39.41 -37.76
C THR A 891 -27.48 39.62 -39.09
N ASP A 892 -28.77 39.97 -39.06
CA ASP A 892 -29.56 40.34 -40.23
C ASP A 892 -29.00 41.61 -40.92
N TYR A 893 -28.62 42.63 -40.14
CA TYR A 893 -28.13 43.90 -40.69
C TYR A 893 -26.86 43.71 -41.51
N PHE A 894 -25.86 43.01 -40.96
CA PHE A 894 -24.60 42.74 -41.68
C PHE A 894 -24.82 41.85 -42.90
N SER A 895 -25.70 40.85 -42.79
CA SER A 895 -26.05 39.96 -43.91
C SER A 895 -26.72 40.71 -45.06
N LYS A 896 -27.64 41.63 -44.75
CA LYS A 896 -28.29 42.53 -45.74
C LYS A 896 -27.29 43.44 -46.46
N ASN A 897 -26.15 43.72 -45.84
CA ASN A 897 -25.10 44.57 -46.38
C ASN A 897 -23.96 43.79 -47.06
N GLY A 898 -24.21 42.52 -47.42
CA GLY A 898 -23.32 41.73 -48.28
C GLY A 898 -22.21 40.96 -47.55
N TYR A 899 -22.30 40.82 -46.22
CA TYR A 899 -21.37 40.02 -45.43
C TYR A 899 -21.95 38.65 -45.12
N LEU A 900 -21.09 37.63 -45.16
CA LEU A 900 -21.42 36.34 -44.56
C LEU A 900 -21.28 36.47 -43.04
N VAL A 901 -22.32 36.10 -42.29
CA VAL A 901 -22.33 36.28 -40.83
C VAL A 901 -22.26 34.93 -40.12
N LEU A 902 -21.33 34.81 -39.19
CA LEU A 902 -21.22 33.69 -38.26
C LEU A 902 -21.42 34.20 -36.83
N LYS A 903 -22.39 33.66 -36.09
CA LYS A 903 -22.58 33.95 -34.66
C LYS A 903 -22.40 32.67 -33.85
N PRO A 904 -21.23 32.40 -33.27
CA PRO A 904 -21.03 31.23 -32.42
C PRO A 904 -21.93 31.32 -31.19
N ASP A 905 -22.43 30.18 -30.72
CA ASP A 905 -23.21 30.12 -29.49
C ASP A 905 -22.31 30.07 -28.23
N TYR A 906 -21.02 29.78 -28.39
CA TYR A 906 -20.09 29.33 -27.35
C TYR A 906 -20.51 28.02 -26.67
N ARG A 907 -19.52 27.27 -26.20
CA ARG A 907 -19.74 26.05 -25.41
C ARG A 907 -20.69 26.33 -24.23
N GLY A 908 -21.70 25.47 -24.06
CA GLY A 908 -22.70 25.59 -22.99
C GLY A 908 -23.90 26.52 -23.24
N ASN A 909 -24.05 27.13 -24.42
CA ASN A 909 -25.29 27.82 -24.80
C ASN A 909 -26.06 27.11 -25.92
N ASP A 910 -27.40 27.21 -25.87
CA ASP A 910 -28.36 26.47 -26.71
C ASP A 910 -27.99 24.99 -26.85
N LYS A 911 -27.64 24.53 -28.07
CA LYS A 911 -27.30 23.14 -28.37
C LYS A 911 -25.81 22.82 -28.28
N SER A 912 -24.96 23.80 -27.98
CA SER A 912 -23.51 23.60 -27.89
C SER A 912 -23.15 22.77 -26.67
N GLU A 913 -22.31 21.78 -26.88
CA GLU A 913 -21.84 20.91 -25.80
C GLU A 913 -21.07 21.71 -24.73
N ILE A 914 -21.09 21.19 -23.49
CA ILE A 914 -20.56 21.88 -22.31
C ILE A 914 -19.28 21.20 -21.81
N ASP A 915 -18.29 22.00 -21.41
CA ASP A 915 -17.16 21.53 -20.61
C ASP A 915 -17.52 21.68 -19.12
N ASN A 916 -17.66 20.57 -18.38
CA ASN A 916 -17.98 20.58 -16.94
C ASN A 916 -16.83 21.13 -16.07
N LYS A 917 -15.74 21.63 -16.67
CA LYS A 917 -14.68 22.36 -15.97
C LYS A 917 -15.15 23.76 -15.58
N ALA A 918 -14.66 24.19 -14.43
CA ALA A 918 -15.18 25.33 -13.69
C ALA A 918 -14.63 26.72 -14.12
N LEU A 919 -14.23 26.85 -15.38
CA LEU A 919 -13.58 28.04 -15.98
C LEU A 919 -14.11 28.33 -17.40
N MET A 920 -15.40 28.09 -17.62
CA MET A 920 -16.03 28.04 -18.95
C MET A 920 -15.89 29.34 -19.76
N ARG A 921 -16.03 30.52 -19.12
CA ARG A 921 -15.94 31.82 -19.81
C ARG A 921 -14.56 32.05 -20.44
N PHE A 922 -13.49 31.74 -19.71
CA PHE A 922 -12.11 31.89 -20.21
C PHE A 922 -11.77 30.91 -21.36
N ALA A 923 -12.68 29.98 -21.68
CA ALA A 923 -12.54 29.08 -22.81
C ALA A 923 -13.30 29.55 -24.07
N TYR A 924 -14.13 30.60 -24.00
CA TYR A 924 -14.85 31.11 -25.18
C TYR A 924 -13.95 31.62 -26.30
N PRO A 925 -12.79 32.26 -26.05
CA PRO A 925 -11.85 32.61 -27.12
C PRO A 925 -11.39 31.40 -27.93
N ILE A 926 -11.31 30.21 -27.32
CA ILE A 926 -10.97 28.97 -28.04
C ILE A 926 -12.04 28.65 -29.09
N ASP A 927 -13.32 28.84 -28.76
CA ASP A 927 -14.44 28.58 -29.66
C ASP A 927 -14.41 29.55 -30.86
N VAL A 928 -14.06 30.81 -30.63
CA VAL A 928 -13.92 31.80 -31.71
C VAL A 928 -12.69 31.55 -32.56
N MET A 929 -11.54 31.22 -31.94
CA MET A 929 -10.31 30.92 -32.66
C MET A 929 -10.43 29.68 -33.56
N ASN A 930 -11.09 28.61 -33.07
CA ASN A 930 -11.41 27.42 -33.88
C ASN A 930 -12.44 27.72 -34.98
N LEU A 931 -13.36 28.67 -34.75
CA LEU A 931 -14.28 29.11 -35.80
C LEU A 931 -13.52 29.85 -36.91
N ILE A 932 -12.66 30.81 -36.55
CA ILE A 932 -11.81 31.58 -37.49
C ILE A 932 -10.95 30.62 -38.33
N SER A 933 -10.28 29.65 -37.70
CA SER A 933 -9.45 28.67 -38.42
C SER A 933 -10.25 27.80 -39.40
N SER A 934 -11.55 27.65 -39.18
CA SER A 934 -12.44 26.76 -39.95
C SER A 934 -13.23 27.46 -41.06
N ILE A 935 -13.20 28.80 -41.16
CA ILE A 935 -13.98 29.57 -42.16
C ILE A 935 -13.72 29.11 -43.60
N SER A 936 -12.47 28.75 -43.91
CA SER A 936 -12.08 28.28 -45.26
C SER A 936 -12.83 27.02 -45.74
N SER A 937 -13.54 26.32 -44.85
CA SER A 937 -14.42 25.20 -45.23
C SER A 937 -15.75 25.65 -45.88
N ILE A 938 -16.15 26.91 -45.72
CA ILE A 938 -17.37 27.46 -46.33
C ILE A 938 -17.03 28.02 -47.72
N LYS A 939 -17.62 27.44 -48.78
CA LYS A 939 -17.32 27.79 -50.18
C LYS A 939 -17.72 29.22 -50.57
N GLU A 940 -18.66 29.77 -49.84
CA GLU A 940 -19.20 31.12 -50.01
C GLU A 940 -18.39 32.18 -49.27
N ALA A 941 -17.48 31.81 -48.35
CA ALA A 941 -16.74 32.73 -47.50
C ALA A 941 -15.39 33.14 -48.11
N ASP A 942 -15.04 34.43 -47.97
CA ASP A 942 -13.67 34.92 -48.12
C ASP A 942 -12.95 34.82 -46.77
N SER A 943 -12.21 33.73 -46.56
CA SER A 943 -11.46 33.52 -45.32
C SER A 943 -10.26 34.46 -45.14
N SER A 944 -9.95 35.32 -46.12
CA SER A 944 -8.90 36.33 -46.01
C SER A 944 -9.41 37.69 -45.52
N SER A 945 -10.73 37.86 -45.47
CA SER A 945 -11.44 39.11 -45.12
C SER A 945 -12.43 38.85 -43.97
N VAL A 946 -11.89 38.63 -42.78
CA VAL A 946 -12.64 38.34 -41.55
C VAL A 946 -12.69 39.59 -40.66
N TYR A 947 -13.86 39.88 -40.10
CA TYR A 947 -14.11 41.00 -39.22
C TYR A 947 -14.74 40.50 -37.93
N LEU A 948 -14.34 41.08 -36.80
CA LEU A 948 -14.90 40.72 -35.49
C LEU A 948 -15.84 41.82 -35.03
N TRP A 949 -17.05 41.45 -34.64
CA TRP A 949 -17.96 42.34 -33.92
C TRP A 949 -18.26 41.73 -32.56
N GLY A 950 -18.20 42.51 -31.49
CA GLY A 950 -18.52 42.03 -30.14
C GLY A 950 -19.36 43.03 -29.38
N HIS A 951 -20.23 42.55 -28.48
CA HIS A 951 -21.02 43.39 -27.58
C HIS A 951 -20.93 42.91 -26.12
N SER A 952 -20.69 43.82 -25.17
CA SER A 952 -20.64 43.50 -23.74
C SER A 952 -19.57 42.42 -23.45
N MET A 953 -19.92 41.29 -22.81
CA MET A 953 -19.05 40.11 -22.70
C MET A 953 -18.52 39.62 -24.07
N GLY A 954 -19.28 39.74 -25.15
CA GLY A 954 -18.81 39.35 -26.48
C GLY A 954 -17.71 40.25 -27.01
N ALA A 955 -17.67 41.52 -26.57
CA ALA A 955 -16.56 42.42 -26.86
C ALA A 955 -15.32 42.12 -26.01
N GLU A 956 -15.48 41.58 -24.79
CA GLU A 956 -14.38 40.99 -24.01
C GLU A 956 -13.75 39.82 -24.77
N VAL A 957 -14.57 38.84 -25.17
CA VAL A 957 -14.10 37.66 -25.94
C VAL A 957 -13.43 38.10 -27.24
N ALA A 958 -13.99 39.07 -27.96
CA ALA A 958 -13.38 39.60 -29.18
C ALA A 958 -12.02 40.25 -28.90
N LEU A 959 -11.87 40.95 -27.77
CA LEU A 959 -10.61 41.57 -27.36
C LEU A 959 -9.55 40.51 -26.99
N GLU A 960 -9.92 39.47 -26.21
CA GLU A 960 -9.05 38.32 -25.92
C GLU A 960 -8.59 37.63 -27.21
N VAL A 961 -9.52 37.42 -28.16
CA VAL A 961 -9.21 36.84 -29.47
C VAL A 961 -8.21 37.71 -30.24
N LEU A 962 -8.32 39.03 -30.21
CA LEU A 962 -7.37 39.94 -30.87
C LEU A 962 -5.96 39.86 -30.27
N GLU A 963 -5.85 39.74 -28.94
CA GLU A 963 -4.56 39.55 -28.27
C GLU A 963 -3.95 38.18 -28.57
N ILE A 964 -4.76 37.12 -28.55
CA ILE A 964 -4.37 35.74 -28.85
C ILE A 964 -3.92 35.60 -30.32
N ILE A 965 -4.74 36.06 -31.25
CA ILE A 965 -4.50 35.90 -32.69
C ILE A 965 -3.30 36.70 -33.17
N GLY A 966 -2.94 37.78 -32.47
CA GLY A 966 -1.80 38.63 -32.80
C GLY A 966 -0.47 37.88 -32.91
N LYS A 967 -0.31 36.81 -32.12
CA LYS A 967 0.86 35.92 -32.16
C LYS A 967 0.77 34.81 -33.21
N ASN A 968 -0.39 34.61 -33.85
CA ASN A 968 -0.57 33.67 -34.95
C ASN A 968 -0.47 34.42 -36.30
N GLU A 969 0.66 34.33 -36.99
CA GLU A 969 0.91 35.09 -38.22
C GLU A 969 -0.05 34.77 -39.38
N GLU A 970 -0.53 33.53 -39.48
CA GLU A 970 -1.45 33.12 -40.55
C GLU A 970 -2.84 33.70 -40.29
N LEU A 971 -3.38 33.46 -39.10
CA LEU A 971 -4.74 33.88 -38.75
C LEU A 971 -4.84 35.40 -38.56
N SER A 972 -3.82 36.06 -37.98
CA SER A 972 -3.84 37.52 -37.80
C SER A 972 -3.97 38.31 -39.10
N LYS A 973 -3.50 37.79 -40.24
CA LYS A 973 -3.64 38.45 -41.55
C LYS A 973 -5.06 38.36 -42.12
N SER A 974 -5.85 37.38 -41.67
CA SER A 974 -7.24 37.21 -42.09
C SER A 974 -8.18 38.19 -41.41
N VAL A 975 -7.87 38.61 -40.18
CA VAL A 975 -8.70 39.56 -39.42
C VAL A 975 -8.36 41.00 -39.82
N LYS A 976 -9.27 41.66 -40.53
CA LYS A 976 -9.09 42.99 -41.12
C LYS A 976 -9.42 44.13 -40.18
N ALA A 977 -10.43 43.98 -39.33
CA ALA A 977 -10.80 44.97 -38.32
C ALA A 977 -11.74 44.36 -37.27
N ALA A 978 -11.84 45.01 -36.11
CA ALA A 978 -12.75 44.64 -35.05
C ALA A 978 -13.57 45.83 -34.54
N VAL A 979 -14.84 45.60 -34.21
CA VAL A 979 -15.75 46.58 -33.60
C VAL A 979 -16.20 46.04 -32.24
N LEU A 980 -15.96 46.80 -31.19
CA LEU A 980 -16.24 46.44 -29.80
C LEU A 980 -17.31 47.38 -29.23
N TRP A 981 -18.53 46.88 -29.05
CA TRP A 981 -19.63 47.62 -28.43
C TRP A 981 -19.67 47.36 -26.93
N ALA A 982 -19.70 48.43 -26.14
CA ALA A 982 -19.76 48.40 -24.68
C ALA A 982 -18.82 47.34 -24.04
N PRO A 983 -17.51 47.31 -24.40
CA PRO A 983 -16.60 46.25 -23.98
C PRO A 983 -16.47 46.14 -22.46
N VAL A 984 -16.60 44.92 -21.95
CA VAL A 984 -16.12 44.57 -20.61
C VAL A 984 -14.60 44.41 -20.70
N THR A 985 -13.87 45.41 -20.24
CA THR A 985 -12.41 45.47 -20.44
C THR A 985 -11.63 44.95 -19.24
N ASP A 986 -12.18 45.09 -18.03
CA ASP A 986 -11.50 44.66 -16.80
C ASP A 986 -12.41 43.76 -15.96
N PRO A 987 -12.39 42.44 -16.18
CA PRO A 987 -13.12 41.51 -15.33
C PRO A 987 -12.65 41.58 -13.87
N LEU A 988 -11.39 41.94 -13.58
CA LEU A 988 -10.89 42.07 -12.20
C LEU A 988 -11.57 43.19 -11.45
N ARG A 989 -11.74 44.36 -12.09
CA ARG A 989 -12.51 45.48 -11.53
C ARG A 989 -13.98 45.15 -11.41
N TRP A 990 -14.55 44.40 -12.36
CA TRP A 990 -15.92 43.89 -12.28
C TRP A 990 -16.14 43.05 -11.01
N PHE A 991 -15.12 42.31 -10.58
CA PHE A 991 -15.16 41.39 -9.43
C PHE A 991 -14.56 41.91 -8.12
N SER A 992 -14.00 43.12 -8.11
CA SER A 992 -13.35 43.71 -6.93
C SER A 992 -14.36 44.19 -5.87
N LYS A 993 -13.89 44.25 -4.60
CA LYS A 993 -14.67 44.68 -3.42
C LYS A 993 -15.38 46.03 -3.55
N GLN A 994 -14.92 46.92 -4.43
CA GLN A 994 -15.48 48.26 -4.64
C GLN A 994 -16.75 48.26 -5.50
N ASN A 995 -16.96 47.26 -6.36
CA ASN A 995 -18.17 47.11 -7.18
C ASN A 995 -19.15 46.06 -6.62
N LEU A 996 -18.69 45.20 -5.69
CA LEU A 996 -19.50 44.25 -4.92
C LEU A 996 -20.74 44.83 -4.20
N PRO A 997 -20.70 46.01 -3.54
CA PRO A 997 -21.89 46.54 -2.84
C PRO A 997 -22.99 47.08 -3.76
N ARG A 998 -22.78 47.13 -5.08
CA ARG A 998 -23.81 47.54 -6.07
C ARG A 998 -24.54 46.37 -6.72
N LEU A 999 -24.15 45.12 -6.45
CA LEU A 999 -24.73 43.93 -7.06
C LEU A 999 -25.19 43.00 -5.94
N GLU A 1000 -26.50 42.73 -5.85
CA GLU A 1000 -27.05 41.81 -4.85
C GLU A 1000 -26.39 40.43 -4.96
N GLU A 1001 -26.15 39.77 -3.83
CA GLU A 1001 -25.43 38.49 -3.73
C GLU A 1001 -26.09 37.34 -4.52
N SER A 1002 -27.40 37.46 -4.79
CA SER A 1002 -28.20 36.58 -5.66
C SER A 1002 -27.87 36.72 -7.17
N VAL A 1003 -27.21 37.81 -7.57
CA VAL A 1003 -26.79 38.14 -8.95
C VAL A 1003 -25.35 37.70 -9.21
N ILE A 1004 -24.58 37.36 -8.16
CA ILE A 1004 -23.12 37.08 -8.24
C ILE A 1004 -22.78 35.74 -8.93
N THR A 1005 -23.77 34.89 -9.21
CA THR A 1005 -23.51 33.67 -10.01
C THR A 1005 -24.47 33.50 -11.18
N PRO A 1006 -24.27 34.26 -12.27
CA PRO A 1006 -24.60 33.72 -13.57
C PRO A 1006 -23.65 32.52 -13.80
N PHE A 1007 -24.25 31.42 -14.26
CA PHE A 1007 -23.67 30.09 -14.49
C PHE A 1007 -22.18 29.98 -14.93
N PRO A 1008 -21.56 30.88 -15.72
CA PRO A 1008 -20.15 30.71 -16.10
C PRO A 1008 -19.07 30.93 -15.00
N TYR A 1009 -19.41 31.48 -13.82
CA TYR A 1009 -18.41 31.81 -12.77
C TYR A 1009 -18.49 30.97 -11.50
N SER A 1010 -19.35 29.95 -11.48
CA SER A 1010 -19.82 29.26 -10.26
C SER A 1010 -18.74 28.63 -9.36
N LYS A 1011 -17.47 28.63 -9.78
CA LYS A 1011 -16.30 28.15 -9.01
C LYS A 1011 -15.01 28.91 -9.33
N THR A 1012 -15.07 30.04 -10.03
CA THR A 1012 -13.87 30.77 -10.50
C THR A 1012 -12.98 31.22 -9.34
N PHE A 1013 -13.54 31.82 -8.27
CA PHE A 1013 -12.76 32.18 -7.09
C PHE A 1013 -12.29 30.97 -6.27
N GLN A 1014 -13.00 29.83 -6.34
CA GLN A 1014 -12.53 28.59 -5.72
C GLN A 1014 -11.28 28.05 -6.43
N ILE A 1015 -11.13 28.32 -7.73
CA ILE A 1015 -10.05 27.78 -8.56
C ILE A 1015 -8.90 28.77 -8.75
N LEU A 1016 -9.20 30.04 -8.98
CA LEU A 1016 -8.23 31.10 -9.24
C LEU A 1016 -7.91 31.94 -8.00
N GLY A 1017 -8.58 31.72 -6.86
CA GLY A 1017 -8.51 32.61 -5.69
C GLY A 1017 -9.06 34.01 -5.99
N LYS A 1018 -9.02 34.93 -5.01
CA LYS A 1018 -9.43 36.32 -5.26
C LYS A 1018 -8.37 37.07 -6.09
N PRO A 1019 -8.75 38.10 -6.85
CA PRO A 1019 -7.80 38.93 -7.59
C PRO A 1019 -6.67 39.49 -6.73
N GLU A 1020 -6.96 39.84 -5.47
CA GLU A 1020 -5.97 40.34 -4.52
C GLU A 1020 -4.97 39.25 -4.08
N ASP A 1021 -5.42 37.99 -4.04
CA ASP A 1021 -4.60 36.85 -3.63
C ASP A 1021 -3.69 36.35 -4.77
N ASN A 1022 -4.12 36.52 -6.03
CA ASN A 1022 -3.45 35.97 -7.22
C ASN A 1022 -3.33 36.97 -8.41
N PRO A 1023 -2.78 38.18 -8.20
CA PRO A 1023 -2.86 39.28 -9.18
C PRO A 1023 -2.28 38.94 -10.55
N LYS A 1024 -1.13 38.24 -10.61
CA LYS A 1024 -0.48 37.85 -11.89
C LYS A 1024 -1.25 36.79 -12.68
N LEU A 1025 -1.95 35.89 -12.01
CA LEU A 1025 -2.76 34.86 -12.68
C LEU A 1025 -3.97 35.51 -13.33
N TRP A 1026 -4.62 36.39 -12.57
CA TRP A 1026 -5.74 37.20 -13.01
C TRP A 1026 -5.36 38.18 -14.14
N GLU A 1027 -4.16 38.76 -14.09
CA GLU A 1027 -3.56 39.51 -15.20
C GLU A 1027 -3.38 38.64 -16.45
N SER A 1028 -2.92 37.39 -16.30
CA SER A 1028 -2.67 36.50 -17.45
C SER A 1028 -3.91 36.09 -18.26
N ILE A 1029 -5.10 36.27 -17.70
CA ILE A 1029 -6.40 35.94 -18.33
C ILE A 1029 -7.24 37.20 -18.60
N SER A 1030 -6.71 38.39 -18.33
CA SER A 1030 -7.43 39.66 -18.49
C SER A 1030 -7.14 40.31 -19.85
N PRO A 1031 -8.16 40.75 -20.61
CA PRO A 1031 -8.00 41.33 -21.95
C PRO A 1031 -7.45 42.77 -22.03
N LEU A 1032 -6.53 43.13 -21.13
CA LEU A 1032 -5.84 44.42 -21.13
C LEU A 1032 -4.32 44.27 -21.06
N SER A 1033 -3.85 43.08 -20.72
CA SER A 1033 -2.44 42.85 -20.43
C SER A 1033 -1.60 42.63 -21.68
N TYR A 1034 -2.23 42.38 -22.84
CA TYR A 1034 -1.55 42.01 -24.08
C TYR A 1034 -2.00 42.85 -25.28
N LEU A 1035 -2.54 44.05 -25.04
CA LEU A 1035 -3.00 44.98 -26.09
C LEU A 1035 -1.91 45.28 -27.13
N GLY A 1036 -0.64 45.19 -26.73
CA GLY A 1036 0.53 45.32 -27.59
C GLY A 1036 0.59 44.29 -28.73
N ASP A 1037 -0.08 43.15 -28.59
CA ASP A 1037 -0.11 42.08 -29.60
C ASP A 1037 -1.22 42.27 -30.65
N ILE A 1038 -2.16 43.18 -30.41
CA ILE A 1038 -3.25 43.47 -31.34
C ILE A 1038 -2.69 44.11 -32.62
N LYS A 1039 -2.99 43.50 -33.77
CA LYS A 1039 -2.57 43.97 -35.10
C LYS A 1039 -3.71 44.59 -35.90
N ALA A 1040 -4.93 44.10 -35.71
CA ALA A 1040 -6.10 44.59 -36.42
C ALA A 1040 -6.52 45.97 -35.89
N PRO A 1041 -6.97 46.89 -36.78
CA PRO A 1041 -7.68 48.09 -36.40
C PRO A 1041 -8.90 47.80 -35.51
N VAL A 1042 -9.11 48.61 -34.47
CA VAL A 1042 -10.19 48.44 -33.50
C VAL A 1042 -11.07 49.69 -33.42
N GLN A 1043 -12.37 49.55 -33.61
CA GLN A 1043 -13.34 50.60 -33.26
C GLN A 1043 -14.03 50.22 -31.94
N ILE A 1044 -14.09 51.17 -31.03
CA ILE A 1044 -14.80 51.05 -29.76
C ILE A 1044 -16.03 51.94 -29.83
N ILE A 1045 -17.19 51.37 -29.50
CA ILE A 1045 -18.47 52.07 -29.49
C ILE A 1045 -19.12 51.93 -28.12
N HIS A 1046 -19.60 53.05 -27.55
CA HIS A 1046 -20.28 53.03 -26.25
C HIS A 1046 -21.35 54.12 -26.16
N GLY A 1047 -22.46 53.85 -25.46
CA GLY A 1047 -23.45 54.85 -25.09
C GLY A 1047 -23.10 55.53 -23.78
N THR A 1048 -23.22 56.85 -23.67
CA THR A 1048 -22.84 57.58 -22.44
C THR A 1048 -23.82 57.34 -21.28
N ASP A 1049 -25.01 56.81 -21.56
CA ASP A 1049 -26.03 56.45 -20.58
C ASP A 1049 -26.05 54.95 -20.23
N ASP A 1050 -25.06 54.18 -20.66
CA ASP A 1050 -24.91 52.77 -20.28
C ASP A 1050 -24.82 52.61 -18.75
N LYS A 1051 -25.81 51.91 -18.17
CA LYS A 1051 -25.88 51.60 -16.74
C LYS A 1051 -25.36 50.20 -16.42
N THR A 1052 -25.01 49.40 -17.43
CA THR A 1052 -24.50 48.04 -17.30
C THR A 1052 -22.97 48.03 -17.33
N VAL A 1053 -22.36 48.57 -18.38
CA VAL A 1053 -20.90 48.69 -18.49
C VAL A 1053 -20.55 50.18 -18.46
N PRO A 1054 -19.66 50.65 -17.57
CA PRO A 1054 -19.29 52.06 -17.56
C PRO A 1054 -18.58 52.46 -18.86
N TYR A 1055 -19.08 53.48 -19.58
CA TYR A 1055 -18.43 53.95 -20.81
C TYR A 1055 -17.00 54.45 -20.62
N GLN A 1056 -16.63 54.83 -19.39
CA GLN A 1056 -15.26 55.17 -19.01
C GLN A 1056 -14.27 54.05 -19.34
N TRP A 1057 -14.69 52.79 -19.27
CA TRP A 1057 -13.85 51.64 -19.62
C TRP A 1057 -13.47 51.63 -21.10
N SER A 1058 -14.34 52.15 -21.97
CA SER A 1058 -14.03 52.34 -23.39
C SER A 1058 -13.09 53.51 -23.65
N ILE A 1059 -13.16 54.57 -22.83
CA ILE A 1059 -12.20 55.66 -22.88
C ILE A 1059 -10.81 55.17 -22.45
N GLU A 1060 -10.74 54.39 -21.37
CA GLU A 1060 -9.50 53.78 -20.87
C GLU A 1060 -8.87 52.87 -21.94
N LEU A 1061 -9.64 51.90 -22.47
CA LEU A 1061 -9.16 51.02 -23.53
C LEU A 1061 -8.71 51.79 -24.78
N PHE A 1062 -9.45 52.82 -25.19
CA PHE A 1062 -9.06 53.66 -26.32
C PHE A 1062 -7.72 54.36 -26.07
N ASN A 1063 -7.54 54.93 -24.88
CA ASN A 1063 -6.29 55.60 -24.50
C ASN A 1063 -5.12 54.60 -24.43
N ASP A 1064 -5.34 53.40 -23.90
CA ASP A 1064 -4.33 52.35 -23.81
C ASP A 1064 -3.89 51.89 -25.21
N LEU A 1065 -4.84 51.59 -26.10
CA LEU A 1065 -4.57 51.25 -27.49
C LEU A 1065 -3.84 52.39 -28.23
N LYS A 1066 -4.26 53.64 -28.00
CA LYS A 1066 -3.62 54.82 -28.61
C LYS A 1066 -2.19 55.02 -28.08
N SER A 1067 -1.94 54.77 -26.80
CA SER A 1067 -0.61 54.84 -26.19
C SER A 1067 0.36 53.82 -26.79
N LEU A 1068 -0.17 52.67 -27.22
CA LEU A 1068 0.56 51.60 -27.92
C LEU A 1068 0.62 51.81 -29.44
N SER A 1069 0.25 53.00 -29.94
CA SER A 1069 0.24 53.36 -31.36
C SER A 1069 -0.63 52.42 -32.23
N LYS A 1070 -1.71 51.86 -31.66
CA LYS A 1070 -2.65 51.02 -32.40
C LYS A 1070 -3.61 51.86 -33.23
N ASN A 1071 -4.04 51.34 -34.38
CA ASN A 1071 -5.09 51.95 -35.19
C ASN A 1071 -6.45 51.77 -34.48
N THR A 1072 -6.86 52.77 -33.72
CA THR A 1072 -8.06 52.71 -32.89
C THR A 1072 -8.97 53.92 -33.09
N LYS A 1073 -10.29 53.72 -33.02
CA LYS A 1073 -11.30 54.77 -33.11
C LYS A 1073 -12.31 54.62 -31.98
N LEU A 1074 -12.66 55.71 -31.30
CA LEU A 1074 -13.72 55.73 -30.28
C LEU A 1074 -14.92 56.52 -30.77
N ASN A 1075 -16.11 55.93 -30.67
CA ASN A 1075 -17.40 56.58 -30.91
C ASN A 1075 -18.24 56.50 -29.62
N LEU A 1076 -18.53 57.66 -29.03
CA LEU A 1076 -19.44 57.78 -27.91
C LEU A 1076 -20.78 58.34 -28.40
N TYR A 1077 -21.89 57.71 -28.00
CA TYR A 1077 -23.24 58.13 -28.37
C TYR A 1077 -23.97 58.70 -27.17
N ASP A 1078 -24.27 60.00 -27.23
CA ASP A 1078 -25.01 60.69 -26.19
C ASP A 1078 -26.45 60.18 -26.06
N ASN A 1079 -26.90 60.03 -24.82
CA ASN A 1079 -28.23 59.53 -24.45
C ASN A 1079 -28.56 58.11 -24.95
N ALA A 1080 -27.53 57.30 -25.24
CA ALA A 1080 -27.68 55.91 -25.63
C ALA A 1080 -27.35 54.97 -24.45
N GLY A 1081 -28.18 53.94 -24.23
CA GLY A 1081 -27.96 52.92 -23.19
C GLY A 1081 -27.06 51.75 -23.64
N HIS A 1082 -27.06 50.65 -22.88
CA HIS A 1082 -26.19 49.48 -23.12
C HIS A 1082 -26.32 48.89 -24.53
N ASN A 1083 -27.56 48.76 -25.03
CA ASN A 1083 -27.83 48.26 -26.38
C ASN A 1083 -27.80 49.37 -27.45
N LEU A 1084 -27.27 50.55 -27.12
CA LEU A 1084 -27.18 51.75 -27.95
C LEU A 1084 -28.51 52.33 -28.42
N ASN A 1085 -29.67 51.95 -27.87
CA ASN A 1085 -30.93 52.63 -28.17
C ASN A 1085 -30.97 54.04 -27.54
N PRO A 1086 -31.52 55.06 -28.23
CA PRO A 1086 -32.15 55.04 -29.56
C PRO A 1086 -31.17 55.20 -30.75
N LYS A 1087 -29.86 55.23 -30.50
CA LYS A 1087 -28.77 55.43 -31.47
C LYS A 1087 -28.32 54.16 -32.21
N TRP A 1088 -29.09 53.07 -32.14
CA TRP A 1088 -28.68 51.77 -32.65
C TRP A 1088 -28.40 51.79 -34.16
N GLU A 1089 -29.24 52.45 -34.95
CA GLU A 1089 -29.06 52.54 -36.42
C GLU A 1089 -27.78 53.30 -36.79
N GLU A 1090 -27.51 54.39 -36.08
CA GLU A 1090 -26.31 55.22 -36.26
C GLU A 1090 -25.04 54.41 -35.92
N ALA A 1091 -25.03 53.75 -34.76
CA ALA A 1091 -23.92 52.92 -34.32
C ALA A 1091 -23.65 51.72 -35.24
N THR A 1092 -24.71 51.06 -35.73
CA THR A 1092 -24.58 49.91 -36.65
C THR A 1092 -24.05 50.36 -38.01
N ARG A 1093 -24.51 51.51 -38.51
CA ARG A 1093 -23.96 52.13 -39.73
C ARG A 1093 -22.49 52.48 -39.57
N ASP A 1094 -22.10 53.06 -38.45
CA ASP A 1094 -20.70 53.43 -38.20
C ASP A 1094 -19.79 52.20 -38.09
N SER A 1095 -20.29 51.11 -37.49
CA SER A 1095 -19.62 49.80 -37.46
C SER A 1095 -19.38 49.26 -38.88
N LEU A 1096 -20.40 49.32 -39.74
CA LEU A 1096 -20.30 48.90 -41.14
C LEU A 1096 -19.33 49.77 -41.93
N MET A 1097 -19.35 51.09 -41.74
CA MET A 1097 -18.43 52.01 -42.41
C MET A 1097 -16.98 51.80 -41.97
N PHE A 1098 -16.75 51.46 -40.70
CA PHE A 1098 -15.42 51.09 -40.21
C PHE A 1098 -14.93 49.77 -40.83
N PHE A 1099 -15.78 48.76 -40.95
CA PHE A 1099 -15.40 47.53 -41.67
C PHE A 1099 -15.09 47.80 -43.15
N LYS A 1100 -15.81 48.69 -43.82
CA LYS A 1100 -15.55 49.05 -45.22
C LYS A 1100 -14.26 49.82 -45.47
N SER A 1101 -13.60 50.36 -44.44
CA SER A 1101 -12.32 51.07 -44.61
C SER A 1101 -11.09 50.16 -44.66
N PHE A 1102 -11.26 48.86 -44.47
CA PHE A 1102 -10.21 47.84 -44.48
C PHE A 1102 -10.61 46.66 -45.36
#